data_AF-A0A2M7W5U2-F1
#
_entry.id   AF-A0A2M7W5U2-F1
#
_cell.length_a   1.000
_cell.length_b   1.000
_cell.length_c   1.000
_cell.angle_alpha   90.00
_cell.angle_beta   90.00
_cell.angle_gamma   90.00
#
_symmetry.space_group_name_H-M   'P 1'
#
loop_
_entity.id
_entity.type
_entity.pdbx_description
1 polymer ?
#
loop_
_entity_poly.entity_id
_entity_poly.type
_entity_poly.pdbx_seq_one_letter_code
_entity_poly.pdbx_strand_id
1 'polypeptide(L)'
;MLFLKKFISQEPKLEQFFALNLSEEKVQAAVWTVRDGKTEIVKLGQSETWDGKNQEELLKAADQTLTAASAGIKPEPSGVIFGLPDGWVEKDAVSSEKKPLMKYLCDELELKPIGFVVTDTAIIAYLKIEEGTPISAILIQLSSSEINLILVKQGKIVGSQLVGRSGDLGADAEEGLSRFDKIDTLPARIVLYNGGGDFEEDKQQLLSFDWEEKLPFIHFPKVESLDSAITIRAVALAGGSEAAQSLGMEIKTPAAKTEATAAALGFVSGKDAAEEEITPAVPEEKPEPKPKLKFNWQPFAASLKKIKIPLPNFGARWPVLLGGGLVALLIILGLAYWYVPKARVVFYLEAQVINQELEITLDPDATSVAAGGSVLPVQLVTKAVSGSQSAPATGTKIIGDPAQGGVTIYNKTADSKTFAAGTVLLGGDNLAFSLDEETTVASRSATEDSEGVITITPGKADAKITAGNIGPDSNLAAETRLSFKQFSEDDYYAKTSGLAGGTAREVKAVSQEDLDNLAAALTADLINQAKAELGQSLGADQKVIETKDKLSLVDKNFSTAEGEAADELSLTGRLDYEGIVYRQGELDLLLKEAVKTKIPENFLISEFSGVEPGEVKEMILPISYEAKLLPRLDLAEIKKNLRGRYPEKVEEYLNSLPQFVSADIVISPKLPKVLKTLPRLTKNINLEIKPAP
;
A
#
# COMPACT_ATOMS: atom_id res chain seq x y z
N MET A 1 46.42 -11.13 40.63
CA MET A 1 46.30 -10.03 39.64
C MET A 1 46.18 -10.69 38.27
N LEU A 2 45.30 -10.13 37.41
CA LEU A 2 44.92 -10.60 36.07
C LEU A 2 43.99 -11.82 36.03
N PHE A 3 42.69 -11.57 35.82
CA PHE A 3 41.98 -11.91 34.57
C PHE A 3 40.52 -11.46 34.71
N LEU A 4 40.26 -10.18 34.42
CA LEU A 4 38.92 -9.69 34.04
C LEU A 4 39.11 -8.92 32.73
N LYS A 5 38.84 -9.58 31.60
CA LYS A 5 38.69 -8.92 30.30
C LYS A 5 37.25 -9.11 29.84
N LYS A 6 36.51 -8.00 29.90
CA LYS A 6 35.47 -7.55 28.96
C LYS A 6 34.58 -8.65 28.34
N PHE A 7 33.42 -8.86 28.96
CA PHE A 7 32.20 -9.06 28.17
C PHE A 7 31.71 -7.66 27.76
N ILE A 8 32.11 -7.21 26.57
CA ILE A 8 31.38 -6.15 25.87
C ILE A 8 30.30 -6.90 25.09
N SER A 9 29.05 -6.68 25.47
CA SER A 9 27.90 -7.05 24.66
C SER A 9 28.07 -6.36 23.31
N GLN A 10 28.24 -7.12 22.23
CA GLN A 10 28.15 -6.53 20.89
C GLN A 10 26.68 -6.19 20.66
N GLU A 11 26.38 -4.90 20.52
CA GLU A 11 25.09 -4.46 19.99
C GLU A 11 24.88 -5.12 18.62
N PRO A 12 23.66 -5.61 18.31
CA PRO A 12 23.38 -6.18 17.00
C PRO A 12 23.66 -5.11 15.93
N LYS A 13 24.45 -5.49 14.93
CA LYS A 13 24.84 -4.61 13.84
C LYS A 13 23.61 -4.35 12.98
N LEU A 14 22.99 -3.18 13.13
CA LEU A 14 21.83 -2.75 12.34
C LEU A 14 22.22 -2.71 10.85
N GLU A 15 21.51 -3.50 10.05
CA GLU A 15 21.68 -3.50 8.59
C GLU A 15 21.11 -2.20 8.02
N GLN A 16 21.86 -1.59 7.09
CA GLN A 16 21.54 -0.29 6.51
C GLN A 16 21.50 -0.42 4.99
N PHE A 17 20.59 0.33 4.38
CA PHE A 17 20.28 0.25 2.95
C PHE A 17 20.26 1.65 2.35
N PHE A 18 20.52 1.73 1.05
CA PHE A 18 20.28 2.93 0.27
C PHE A 18 18.82 3.00 -0.18
N ALA A 19 18.32 4.23 -0.27
CA ALA A 19 17.20 4.61 -1.12
C ALA A 19 17.75 5.56 -2.17
N LEU A 20 17.43 5.35 -3.44
CA LEU A 20 17.84 6.21 -4.55
C LEU A 20 16.61 6.58 -5.39
N ASN A 21 16.18 7.83 -5.28
CA ASN A 21 15.09 8.37 -6.08
C ASN A 21 15.63 8.95 -7.38
N LEU A 22 15.16 8.42 -8.51
CA LEU A 22 15.47 8.87 -9.85
C LEU A 22 14.27 9.64 -10.40
N SER A 23 14.53 10.75 -11.08
CA SER A 23 13.53 11.49 -11.84
C SER A 23 14.16 12.04 -13.11
N GLU A 24 13.38 12.65 -14.00
CA GLU A 24 13.88 13.16 -15.30
C GLU A 24 15.02 14.19 -15.17
N GLU A 25 15.09 14.94 -14.05
CA GLU A 25 16.08 16.02 -13.90
C GLU A 25 16.85 15.97 -12.58
N LYS A 26 16.44 15.13 -11.62
CA LYS A 26 17.02 15.06 -10.28
C LYS A 26 17.27 13.65 -9.80
N VAL A 27 18.34 13.51 -9.01
CA VAL A 27 18.72 12.30 -8.30
C VAL A 27 18.89 12.63 -6.82
N GLN A 28 18.32 11.79 -5.95
CA GLN A 28 18.39 11.97 -4.51
C GLN A 28 18.64 10.64 -3.83
N ALA A 29 19.52 10.61 -2.84
CA ALA A 29 19.77 9.41 -2.04
C ALA A 29 19.51 9.62 -0.54
N ALA A 30 19.23 8.53 0.14
CA ALA A 30 19.21 8.44 1.59
C ALA A 30 19.76 7.09 2.04
N VAL A 31 20.28 7.04 3.27
CA VAL A 31 20.53 5.79 3.98
C VAL A 31 19.42 5.60 5.00
N TRP A 32 18.84 4.40 5.02
CA TRP A 32 17.77 4.02 5.94
C TRP A 32 18.06 2.67 6.59
N THR A 33 17.37 2.39 7.68
CA THR A 33 17.51 1.15 8.46
C THR A 33 16.16 0.78 9.07
N VAL A 34 16.06 -0.44 9.61
CA VAL A 34 14.91 -0.89 10.38
C VAL A 34 15.31 -0.97 11.85
N ARG A 35 14.66 -0.19 12.70
CA ARG A 35 14.84 -0.19 14.16
C ARG A 35 13.49 -0.45 14.84
N ASP A 36 13.44 -1.43 15.73
CA ASP A 36 12.22 -1.81 16.48
C ASP A 36 11.00 -2.07 15.59
N GLY A 37 11.25 -2.56 14.38
CA GLY A 37 10.25 -2.80 13.33
C GLY A 37 9.76 -1.53 12.64
N LYS A 38 10.46 -0.40 12.71
CA LYS A 38 10.12 0.81 11.97
C LYS A 38 11.27 1.21 11.05
N THR A 39 10.94 1.62 9.84
CA THR A 39 11.91 2.25 8.94
C THR A 39 12.30 3.61 9.47
N GLU A 40 13.59 3.85 9.61
CA GLU A 40 14.17 5.12 10.03
C GLU A 40 15.20 5.58 9.01
N ILE A 41 15.20 6.87 8.71
CA ILE A 41 16.23 7.49 7.89
C ILE A 41 17.45 7.77 8.77
N VAL A 42 18.58 7.21 8.39
CA VAL A 42 19.87 7.42 9.04
C VAL A 42 20.46 8.76 8.58
N LYS A 43 20.48 8.99 7.27
CA LYS A 43 21.08 10.19 6.67
C LYS A 43 20.54 10.47 5.27
N LEU A 44 20.41 11.74 4.93
CA LEU A 44 20.05 12.20 3.58
C LEU A 44 21.31 12.60 2.81
N GLY A 45 21.33 12.28 1.52
CA GLY A 45 22.28 12.84 0.55
C GLY A 45 21.87 14.23 0.09
N GLN A 46 22.71 14.86 -0.73
CA GLN A 46 22.37 16.11 -1.40
C GLN A 46 21.59 15.81 -2.69
N SER A 47 20.68 16.70 -3.07
CA SER A 47 19.97 16.56 -4.34
C SER A 47 20.90 16.97 -5.47
N GLU A 48 21.07 16.08 -6.45
CA GLU A 48 21.90 16.32 -7.63
C GLU A 48 21.01 16.44 -8.88
N THR A 49 21.46 17.21 -9.86
CA THR A 49 20.76 17.42 -11.14
C THR A 49 21.46 16.70 -12.28
N TRP A 50 20.69 16.26 -13.28
CA TRP A 50 21.20 15.67 -14.52
C TRP A 50 20.34 16.08 -15.71
N ASP A 51 20.79 15.79 -16.92
CA ASP A 51 20.18 16.24 -18.19
C ASP A 51 19.02 15.37 -18.71
N GLY A 52 18.64 14.31 -17.99
CA GLY A 52 17.59 13.36 -18.37
C GLY A 52 17.95 12.39 -19.50
N LYS A 53 19.15 12.49 -20.08
CA LYS A 53 19.51 11.80 -21.33
C LYS A 53 20.83 11.06 -21.26
N ASN A 54 21.83 11.65 -20.61
CA ASN A 54 23.18 11.14 -20.53
C ASN A 54 23.35 10.24 -19.30
N GLN A 55 23.57 8.94 -19.56
CA GLN A 55 23.78 7.96 -18.51
C GLN A 55 25.04 8.23 -17.66
N GLU A 56 26.08 8.87 -18.21
CA GLU A 56 27.29 9.22 -17.45
C GLU A 56 27.02 10.36 -16.46
N GLU A 57 26.17 11.33 -16.85
CA GLU A 57 25.74 12.38 -15.93
C GLU A 57 24.83 11.83 -14.83
N LEU A 58 23.94 10.89 -15.18
CA LEU A 58 23.13 10.19 -14.18
C LEU A 58 24.00 9.41 -13.19
N LEU A 59 24.98 8.66 -13.68
CA LEU A 59 25.93 7.90 -12.85
C LEU A 59 26.67 8.82 -11.89
N LYS A 60 27.18 9.95 -12.40
CA LYS A 60 27.87 10.95 -11.59
C LYS A 60 26.95 11.55 -10.53
N ALA A 61 25.72 11.94 -10.88
CA ALA A 61 24.76 12.50 -9.95
C ALA A 61 24.39 11.48 -8.85
N ALA A 62 24.18 10.21 -9.23
CA ALA A 62 23.90 9.12 -8.31
C ALA A 62 25.07 8.87 -7.34
N ASP A 63 26.30 8.75 -7.85
CA ASP A 63 27.51 8.57 -7.04
C ASP A 63 27.70 9.70 -6.02
N GLN A 64 27.52 10.96 -6.45
CA GLN A 64 27.65 12.12 -5.59
C GLN A 64 26.63 12.12 -4.45
N THR A 65 25.35 11.88 -4.74
CA THR A 65 24.31 11.85 -3.70
C THR A 65 24.48 10.65 -2.77
N LEU A 66 24.84 9.47 -3.28
CA LEU A 66 25.08 8.26 -2.48
C LEU A 66 26.29 8.44 -1.56
N THR A 67 27.40 8.96 -2.08
CA THR A 67 28.60 9.28 -1.28
C THR A 67 28.26 10.28 -0.17
N ALA A 68 27.46 11.30 -0.45
CA ALA A 68 27.01 12.25 0.57
C ALA A 68 26.14 11.58 1.65
N ALA A 69 25.24 10.68 1.23
CA ALA A 69 24.35 9.93 2.11
C ALA A 69 25.11 8.89 2.97
N SER A 70 26.16 8.25 2.44
CA SER A 70 26.96 7.23 3.12
C SER A 70 28.15 7.79 3.90
N ALA A 71 28.52 9.06 3.72
CA ALA A 71 29.68 9.64 4.37
C ALA A 71 29.62 9.48 5.91
N GLY A 72 30.58 8.72 6.45
CA GLY A 72 30.71 8.40 7.88
C GLY A 72 30.11 7.05 8.30
N ILE A 73 29.48 6.31 7.39
CA ILE A 73 28.83 5.03 7.64
C ILE A 73 29.77 3.88 7.24
N LYS A 74 29.98 2.90 8.14
CA LYS A 74 30.85 1.72 7.90
C LYS A 74 30.27 0.44 8.53
N PRO A 75 30.12 -0.67 7.78
CA PRO A 75 30.36 -0.80 6.34
C PRO A 75 29.36 0.05 5.54
N GLU A 76 29.77 0.44 4.33
CA GLU A 76 28.88 1.16 3.41
C GLU A 76 27.74 0.24 2.95
N PRO A 77 26.49 0.75 2.87
CA PRO A 77 25.38 -0.02 2.33
C PRO A 77 25.67 -0.44 0.89
N SER A 78 25.11 -1.59 0.46
CA SER A 78 25.11 -1.99 -0.96
C SER A 78 23.71 -2.30 -1.46
N GLY A 79 22.80 -2.74 -0.58
CA GLY A 79 21.40 -2.92 -0.93
C GLY A 79 20.71 -1.57 -1.19
N VAL A 80 19.95 -1.47 -2.29
CA VAL A 80 19.27 -0.23 -2.70
C VAL A 80 17.80 -0.48 -3.04
N ILE A 81 16.92 0.41 -2.60
CA ILE A 81 15.57 0.57 -3.16
C ILE A 81 15.50 1.79 -4.07
N PHE A 82 14.91 1.62 -5.25
CA PHE A 82 14.75 2.70 -6.21
C PHE A 82 13.38 3.39 -6.08
N GLY A 83 13.38 4.71 -6.06
CA GLY A 83 12.18 5.50 -6.35
C GLY A 83 12.18 5.86 -7.83
N LEU A 84 11.12 5.49 -8.56
CA LEU A 84 11.02 5.70 -10.01
C LEU A 84 9.76 6.49 -10.37
N PRO A 85 9.81 7.35 -11.40
CA PRO A 85 8.61 8.00 -11.92
C PRO A 85 7.71 6.95 -12.60
N ASP A 86 6.40 7.18 -12.61
CA ASP A 86 5.41 6.25 -13.17
C ASP A 86 5.72 5.84 -14.62
N GLY A 87 6.17 6.79 -15.45
CA GLY A 87 6.56 6.52 -16.84
C GLY A 87 7.78 5.61 -17.03
N TRP A 88 8.55 5.33 -15.96
CA TRP A 88 9.67 4.38 -15.99
C TRP A 88 9.27 2.98 -15.54
N VAL A 89 7.98 2.75 -15.30
CA VAL A 89 7.42 1.49 -14.82
C VAL A 89 6.38 0.97 -15.82
N GLU A 90 6.46 -0.31 -16.14
CA GLU A 90 5.47 -1.03 -16.94
C GLU A 90 4.87 -2.15 -16.08
N LYS A 91 3.62 -1.95 -15.64
CA LYS A 91 2.92 -2.84 -14.69
C LYS A 91 3.69 -2.91 -13.35
N ASP A 92 4.30 -4.05 -13.05
CA ASP A 92 5.00 -4.31 -11.79
C ASP A 92 6.52 -4.44 -12.01
N ALA A 93 7.04 -3.94 -13.14
CA ALA A 93 8.46 -3.99 -13.46
C ALA A 93 8.96 -2.66 -14.05
N VAL A 94 10.24 -2.39 -13.87
CA VAL A 94 10.94 -1.32 -14.60
C VAL A 94 10.70 -1.47 -16.10
N SER A 95 10.42 -0.36 -16.79
CA SER A 95 10.16 -0.36 -18.24
C SER A 95 11.34 -0.93 -19.03
N SER A 96 11.04 -1.58 -20.16
CA SER A 96 12.06 -2.21 -20.99
C SER A 96 13.12 -1.21 -21.49
N GLU A 97 12.70 0.05 -21.70
CA GLU A 97 13.56 1.18 -22.07
C GLU A 97 14.54 1.56 -20.97
N LYS A 98 14.12 1.55 -19.69
CA LYS A 98 14.92 2.05 -18.56
C LYS A 98 15.75 0.94 -17.88
N LYS A 99 15.44 -0.34 -18.12
CA LYS A 99 16.22 -1.48 -17.59
C LYS A 99 17.73 -1.42 -17.88
N PRO A 100 18.22 -1.11 -19.10
CA PRO A 100 19.65 -1.02 -19.38
C PRO A 100 20.33 0.07 -18.54
N LEU A 101 19.67 1.22 -18.39
CA LEU A 101 20.17 2.34 -17.59
C LEU A 101 20.29 1.99 -16.11
N MET A 102 19.26 1.32 -15.56
CA MET A 102 19.29 0.86 -14.17
C MET A 102 20.37 -0.21 -13.93
N LYS A 103 20.53 -1.14 -14.88
CA LYS A 103 21.60 -2.13 -14.80
C LYS A 103 22.97 -1.48 -14.82
N TYR A 104 23.19 -0.51 -15.72
CA TYR A 104 24.43 0.26 -15.78
C TYR A 104 24.75 0.95 -14.45
N LEU A 105 23.77 1.62 -13.83
CA LEU A 105 23.94 2.21 -12.50
C LEU A 105 24.29 1.19 -11.42
N CYS A 106 23.62 0.03 -11.41
CA CYS A 106 23.89 -1.00 -10.41
C CYS A 106 25.29 -1.61 -10.56
N ASP A 107 25.70 -1.86 -11.80
CA ASP A 107 27.00 -2.49 -12.10
C ASP A 107 28.16 -1.52 -11.76
N GLU A 108 28.06 -0.25 -12.15
CA GLU A 108 29.13 0.75 -11.93
C GLU A 108 29.23 1.24 -10.47
N LEU A 109 28.11 1.29 -9.74
CA LEU A 109 28.06 1.72 -8.34
C LEU A 109 28.06 0.55 -7.35
N GLU A 110 28.23 -0.68 -7.84
CA GLU A 110 28.19 -1.93 -7.06
C GLU A 110 26.92 -2.08 -6.19
N LEU A 111 25.79 -1.56 -6.66
CA LEU A 111 24.51 -1.58 -5.95
C LEU A 111 23.77 -2.91 -6.15
N LYS A 112 23.15 -3.40 -5.09
CA LYS A 112 22.30 -4.59 -5.07
C LYS A 112 20.84 -4.17 -5.02
N PRO A 113 20.09 -4.22 -6.13
CA PRO A 113 18.68 -3.85 -6.13
C PRO A 113 17.87 -4.78 -5.22
N ILE A 114 17.15 -4.20 -4.26
CA ILE A 114 16.21 -4.89 -3.36
C ILE A 114 14.79 -4.81 -3.94
N GLY A 115 14.48 -3.70 -4.60
CA GLY A 115 13.17 -3.43 -5.20
C GLY A 115 13.07 -1.99 -5.70
N PHE A 116 11.87 -1.60 -6.11
CA PHE A 116 11.55 -0.24 -6.46
C PHE A 116 10.13 0.12 -6.00
N VAL A 117 9.86 1.42 -5.88
CA VAL A 117 8.54 1.99 -5.61
C VAL A 117 8.29 3.14 -6.58
N VAL A 118 7.04 3.32 -7.01
CA VAL A 118 6.66 4.51 -7.80
C VAL A 118 6.66 5.72 -6.87
N THR A 119 7.44 6.75 -7.22
CA THR A 119 7.69 7.92 -6.36
C THR A 119 6.39 8.58 -5.89
N ASP A 120 5.38 8.68 -6.75
CA ASP A 120 4.10 9.31 -6.45
C ASP A 120 3.31 8.51 -5.40
N THR A 121 3.34 7.18 -5.51
CA THR A 121 2.71 6.29 -4.53
C THR A 121 3.41 6.38 -3.16
N ALA A 122 4.74 6.50 -3.17
CA ALA A 122 5.52 6.70 -1.95
C ALA A 122 5.16 8.02 -1.26
N ILE A 123 5.02 9.13 -2.02
CA ILE A 123 4.62 10.43 -1.48
C ILE A 123 3.21 10.36 -0.87
N ILE A 124 2.25 9.73 -1.55
CA ILE A 124 0.89 9.57 -1.04
C ILE A 124 0.90 8.78 0.28
N ALA A 125 1.67 7.69 0.34
CA ALA A 125 1.83 6.89 1.55
C ALA A 125 2.48 7.70 2.68
N TYR A 126 3.53 8.48 2.38
CA TYR A 126 4.21 9.34 3.33
C TYR A 126 3.27 10.41 3.91
N LEU A 127 2.52 11.11 3.05
CA LEU A 127 1.56 12.13 3.49
C LEU A 127 0.44 11.53 4.33
N LYS A 128 -0.03 10.31 3.99
CA LYS A 128 -0.99 9.58 4.84
C LYS A 128 -0.43 9.29 6.24
N ILE A 129 0.85 8.94 6.35
CA ILE A 129 1.51 8.68 7.63
C ILE A 129 1.64 9.96 8.46
N GLU A 130 2.05 11.06 7.82
CA GLU A 130 2.24 12.36 8.49
C GLU A 130 0.91 13.00 8.91
N GLU A 131 -0.12 12.91 8.07
CA GLU A 131 -1.44 13.54 8.32
C GLU A 131 -2.42 12.63 9.06
N GLY A 132 -2.09 11.34 9.19
CA GLY A 132 -2.93 10.33 9.84
C GLY A 132 -4.19 9.94 9.06
N THR A 133 -4.47 10.57 7.91
CA THR A 133 -5.63 10.26 7.06
C THR A 133 -5.24 10.22 5.58
N PRO A 134 -5.95 9.44 4.75
CA PRO A 134 -5.69 9.41 3.30
C PRO A 134 -5.97 10.76 2.64
N ILE A 135 -4.99 11.30 1.91
CA ILE A 135 -5.11 12.60 1.27
C ILE A 135 -6.08 12.59 0.08
N SER A 136 -6.76 13.71 -0.16
CA SER A 136 -7.41 14.01 -1.45
C SER A 136 -6.81 15.30 -1.98
N ALA A 137 -6.04 15.21 -3.06
CA ALA A 137 -5.24 16.31 -3.59
C ALA A 137 -4.96 16.10 -5.08
N ILE A 138 -4.54 17.18 -5.75
CA ILE A 138 -3.90 17.14 -7.06
C ILE A 138 -2.41 17.31 -6.81
N LEU A 139 -1.62 16.28 -7.09
CA LEU A 139 -0.16 16.40 -7.03
C LEU A 139 0.32 16.89 -8.40
N ILE A 140 1.17 17.92 -8.43
CA ILE A 140 1.77 18.42 -9.66
C ILE A 140 3.28 18.24 -9.54
N GLN A 141 3.81 17.33 -10.34
CA GLN A 141 5.24 17.19 -10.53
C GLN A 141 5.70 18.20 -11.58
N LEU A 142 6.66 19.05 -11.23
CA LEU A 142 7.21 20.07 -12.13
C LEU A 142 8.54 19.60 -12.71
N SER A 143 8.69 19.68 -14.04
CA SER A 143 9.98 19.61 -14.74
C SER A 143 10.22 20.89 -15.55
N SER A 144 11.35 21.01 -16.23
CA SER A 144 11.66 22.18 -17.06
C SER A 144 10.77 22.32 -18.29
N SER A 145 10.26 21.22 -18.84
CA SER A 145 9.49 21.22 -20.10
C SER A 145 8.08 20.67 -19.98
N GLU A 146 7.75 19.99 -18.89
CA GLU A 146 6.48 19.28 -18.72
C GLU A 146 5.98 19.38 -17.28
N ILE A 147 4.69 19.11 -17.10
CA ILE A 147 4.07 18.90 -15.80
C ILE A 147 3.32 17.57 -15.81
N ASN A 148 3.44 16.81 -14.73
CA ASN A 148 2.63 15.61 -14.55
C ASN A 148 1.62 15.87 -13.42
N LEU A 149 0.33 15.81 -13.76
CA LEU A 149 -0.76 16.01 -12.82
C LEU A 149 -1.33 14.67 -12.39
N ILE A 150 -1.30 14.39 -11.09
CA ILE A 150 -1.80 13.16 -10.50
C ILE A 150 -3.01 13.50 -9.63
N LEU A 151 -4.18 12.99 -10.01
CA LEU A 151 -5.40 13.19 -9.25
C LEU A 151 -5.53 12.11 -8.17
N VAL A 152 -5.54 12.52 -6.90
CA VAL A 152 -5.66 11.61 -5.76
C VAL A 152 -6.97 11.86 -5.02
N LYS A 153 -7.76 10.80 -4.80
CA LYS A 153 -8.97 10.83 -3.98
C LYS A 153 -8.90 9.75 -2.90
N GLN A 154 -8.99 10.19 -1.64
CA GLN A 154 -8.94 9.32 -0.46
C GLN A 154 -7.74 8.36 -0.46
N GLY A 155 -6.55 8.88 -0.82
CA GLY A 155 -5.29 8.15 -0.89
C GLY A 155 -5.14 7.24 -2.11
N LYS A 156 -6.08 7.25 -3.06
CA LYS A 156 -6.00 6.47 -4.29
C LYS A 156 -5.78 7.37 -5.50
N ILE A 157 -4.85 6.97 -6.37
CA ILE A 157 -4.63 7.62 -7.66
C ILE A 157 -5.83 7.30 -8.57
N VAL A 158 -6.52 8.35 -9.02
CA VAL A 158 -7.62 8.29 -9.99
C VAL A 158 -7.06 8.23 -11.42
N GLY A 159 -5.95 8.93 -11.66
CA GLY A 159 -5.20 8.89 -12.91
C GLY A 159 -4.07 9.92 -12.92
N SER A 160 -3.30 9.93 -14.00
CA SER A 160 -2.21 10.88 -14.25
C SER A 160 -2.32 11.50 -15.65
N GLN A 161 -1.93 12.76 -15.81
CA GLN A 161 -1.90 13.46 -17.09
C GLN A 161 -0.60 14.24 -17.25
N LEU A 162 0.15 13.90 -18.30
CA LEU A 162 1.37 14.61 -18.69
C LEU A 162 1.03 15.70 -19.72
N VAL A 163 1.46 16.92 -19.45
CA VAL A 163 1.21 18.11 -20.29
C VAL A 163 2.51 18.90 -20.44
N GLY A 164 2.69 19.57 -21.59
CA GLY A 164 3.80 20.48 -21.78
C GLY A 164 3.73 21.67 -20.81
N ARG A 165 4.87 22.11 -20.31
CA ARG A 165 4.98 23.30 -19.46
C ARG A 165 5.21 24.53 -20.32
N SER A 166 4.34 25.52 -20.16
CA SER A 166 4.44 26.83 -20.77
C SER A 166 4.91 27.87 -19.74
N GLY A 167 4.75 29.15 -20.05
CA GLY A 167 4.99 30.24 -19.09
C GLY A 167 3.82 30.48 -18.13
N ASP A 168 2.71 29.78 -18.30
CA ASP A 168 1.50 29.91 -17.48
C ASP A 168 1.09 28.54 -16.92
N LEU A 169 1.55 28.25 -15.72
CA LEU A 169 1.30 26.98 -15.04
C LEU A 169 -0.19 26.76 -14.74
N GLY A 170 -0.97 27.83 -14.58
CA GLY A 170 -2.41 27.74 -14.40
C GLY A 170 -3.09 27.17 -15.64
N ALA A 171 -2.73 27.68 -16.81
CA ALA A 171 -3.25 27.19 -18.09
C ALA A 171 -2.81 25.76 -18.38
N ASP A 172 -1.54 25.42 -18.09
CA ASP A 172 -1.03 24.06 -18.27
C ASP A 172 -1.78 23.05 -17.38
N ALA A 173 -2.02 23.43 -16.12
CA ALA A 173 -2.76 22.61 -15.18
C ALA A 173 -4.25 22.51 -15.54
N GLU A 174 -4.87 23.57 -16.05
CA GLU A 174 -6.22 23.52 -16.62
C GLU A 174 -6.32 22.49 -17.75
N GLU A 175 -5.39 22.56 -18.72
CA GLU A 175 -5.35 21.64 -19.84
C GLU A 175 -5.25 20.19 -19.34
N GLY A 176 -4.34 19.91 -18.41
CA GLY A 176 -4.17 18.58 -17.84
C GLY A 176 -5.39 18.08 -17.08
N LEU A 177 -5.97 18.91 -16.22
CA LEU A 177 -7.16 18.55 -15.45
C LEU A 177 -8.39 18.33 -16.34
N SER A 178 -8.50 19.04 -17.47
CA SER A 178 -9.60 18.88 -18.43
C SER A 178 -9.59 17.53 -19.17
N ARG A 179 -8.43 16.84 -19.22
CA ARG A 179 -8.27 15.54 -19.89
C ARG A 179 -8.77 14.35 -19.07
N PHE A 180 -9.10 14.55 -17.80
CA PHE A 180 -9.66 13.49 -16.99
C PHE A 180 -11.15 13.28 -17.28
N ASP A 181 -11.52 12.07 -17.68
CA ASP A 181 -12.92 11.73 -17.94
C ASP A 181 -13.76 11.69 -16.65
N LYS A 182 -14.97 12.26 -16.69
CA LYS A 182 -16.02 12.12 -15.66
C LYS A 182 -15.57 12.49 -14.23
N ILE A 183 -15.04 13.70 -14.06
CA ILE A 183 -14.81 14.25 -12.72
C ILE A 183 -16.04 15.07 -12.28
N ASP A 184 -16.81 14.55 -11.33
CA ASP A 184 -17.91 15.30 -10.72
C ASP A 184 -17.39 16.49 -9.89
N THR A 185 -16.26 16.30 -9.20
CA THR A 185 -15.64 17.31 -8.33
C THR A 185 -14.11 17.11 -8.22
N LEU A 186 -13.36 18.21 -8.20
CA LEU A 186 -11.91 18.23 -7.97
C LEU A 186 -11.55 18.53 -6.51
N PRO A 187 -10.50 17.92 -5.94
CA PRO A 187 -9.99 18.28 -4.62
C PRO A 187 -9.46 19.71 -4.60
N ALA A 188 -9.84 20.50 -3.60
CA ALA A 188 -9.39 21.88 -3.41
C ALA A 188 -7.98 21.99 -2.79
N ARG A 189 -7.10 21.03 -3.06
CA ARG A 189 -5.72 20.98 -2.55
C ARG A 189 -4.79 20.61 -3.70
N ILE A 190 -3.86 21.49 -4.01
CA ILE A 190 -2.82 21.30 -5.02
C ILE A 190 -1.46 21.25 -4.30
N VAL A 191 -0.67 20.22 -4.59
CA VAL A 191 0.63 19.98 -3.96
C VAL A 191 1.72 19.92 -5.02
N LEU A 192 2.65 20.86 -4.98
CA LEU A 192 3.78 20.96 -5.90
C LEU A 192 5.00 20.20 -5.37
N TYR A 193 5.67 19.44 -6.24
CA TYR A 193 6.91 18.75 -5.87
C TYR A 193 7.85 18.58 -7.07
N ASN A 194 9.09 18.16 -6.76
CA ASN A 194 10.17 17.85 -7.69
C ASN A 194 10.67 18.97 -8.63
N GLY A 195 10.18 20.21 -8.49
CA GLY A 195 10.66 21.36 -9.26
C GLY A 195 12.05 21.87 -8.87
N GLY A 196 12.65 22.67 -9.75
CA GLY A 196 14.02 23.20 -9.64
C GLY A 196 14.23 24.35 -8.63
N GLY A 197 13.15 24.94 -8.09
CA GLY A 197 13.19 26.11 -7.20
C GLY A 197 12.30 25.98 -5.95
N ASP A 198 11.98 27.11 -5.32
CA ASP A 198 11.15 27.19 -4.09
C ASP A 198 9.63 27.16 -4.34
N PHE A 199 9.23 27.08 -5.61
CA PHE A 199 7.85 27.07 -6.11
C PHE A 199 7.06 28.36 -5.84
N GLU A 200 7.68 29.47 -5.43
CA GLU A 200 6.90 30.67 -5.07
C GLU A 200 6.21 31.31 -6.28
N GLU A 201 6.89 31.38 -7.42
CA GLU A 201 6.29 31.84 -8.68
C GLU A 201 5.19 30.87 -9.15
N ASP A 202 5.47 29.56 -9.12
CA ASP A 202 4.52 28.51 -9.50
C ASP A 202 3.24 28.56 -8.65
N LYS A 203 3.37 28.76 -7.33
CA LYS A 203 2.23 28.95 -6.42
C LYS A 203 1.43 30.19 -6.76
N GLN A 204 2.09 31.31 -7.04
CA GLN A 204 1.40 32.55 -7.38
C GLN A 204 0.59 32.41 -8.66
N GLN A 205 1.16 31.77 -9.70
CA GLN A 205 0.45 31.51 -10.95
C GLN A 205 -0.83 30.70 -10.69
N LEU A 206 -0.72 29.58 -9.97
CA LEU A 206 -1.87 28.73 -9.63
C LEU A 206 -2.91 29.42 -8.73
N LEU A 207 -2.48 30.24 -7.77
CA LEU A 207 -3.38 30.98 -6.88
C LEU A 207 -4.06 32.17 -7.58
N SER A 208 -3.46 32.70 -8.64
CA SER A 208 -4.04 33.79 -9.45
C SER A 208 -4.93 33.31 -10.58
N PHE A 209 -4.95 31.99 -10.84
CA PHE A 209 -5.70 31.40 -11.93
C PHE A 209 -7.19 31.28 -11.62
N ASP A 210 -8.01 31.51 -12.63
CA ASP A 210 -9.46 31.47 -12.52
C ASP A 210 -9.99 30.03 -12.69
N TRP A 211 -10.10 29.31 -11.57
CA TRP A 211 -10.51 27.91 -11.55
C TRP A 211 -12.02 27.69 -11.62
N GLU A 212 -12.81 28.55 -10.97
CA GLU A 212 -14.24 28.34 -10.74
C GLU A 212 -15.06 28.38 -12.05
N GLU A 213 -14.67 29.22 -12.99
CA GLU A 213 -15.32 29.31 -14.29
C GLU A 213 -15.00 28.13 -15.22
N LYS A 214 -13.89 27.42 -14.95
CA LYS A 214 -13.28 26.50 -15.92
C LYS A 214 -13.36 25.03 -15.54
N LEU A 215 -13.26 24.72 -14.24
CA LEU A 215 -13.15 23.35 -13.74
C LEU A 215 -14.00 23.14 -12.48
N PRO A 216 -14.47 21.90 -12.21
CA PRO A 216 -15.43 21.62 -11.15
C PRO A 216 -14.79 21.58 -9.75
N PHE A 217 -14.19 22.68 -9.30
CA PHE A 217 -13.74 22.86 -7.93
C PHE A 217 -14.92 23.27 -7.04
N ILE A 218 -15.12 22.59 -5.90
CA ILE A 218 -16.14 22.98 -4.91
C ILE A 218 -15.69 24.22 -4.12
N HIS A 219 -14.38 24.34 -3.92
CA HIS A 219 -13.72 25.43 -3.22
C HIS A 219 -12.47 25.82 -3.99
N PHE A 220 -12.11 27.11 -3.91
CA PHE A 220 -10.86 27.60 -4.49
C PHE A 220 -9.67 26.76 -3.99
N PRO A 221 -8.79 26.28 -4.89
CA PRO A 221 -7.73 25.37 -4.51
C PRO A 221 -6.68 26.05 -3.63
N LYS A 222 -6.36 25.41 -2.50
CA LYS A 222 -5.18 25.75 -1.73
C LYS A 222 -3.95 25.15 -2.39
N VAL A 223 -2.93 25.97 -2.67
CA VAL A 223 -1.67 25.53 -3.28
C VAL A 223 -0.58 25.49 -2.21
N GLU A 224 0.13 24.37 -2.13
CA GLU A 224 1.29 24.18 -1.25
C GLU A 224 2.42 23.46 -2.00
N SER A 225 3.63 23.50 -1.45
CA SER A 225 4.78 22.78 -2.00
C SER A 225 5.38 21.85 -0.96
N LEU A 226 5.88 20.71 -1.43
CA LEU A 226 6.66 19.78 -0.61
C LEU A 226 8.11 20.24 -0.55
N ASP A 227 8.71 20.12 0.64
CA ASP A 227 10.16 20.25 0.78
C ASP A 227 10.86 19.23 -0.13
N SER A 228 11.94 19.66 -0.77
CA SER A 228 12.70 18.82 -1.71
C SER A 228 13.14 17.46 -1.15
N ALA A 229 13.34 17.35 0.16
CA ALA A 229 13.71 16.11 0.83
C ALA A 229 12.54 15.15 1.04
N ILE A 230 11.28 15.61 0.93
CA ILE A 230 10.10 14.76 1.17
C ILE A 230 10.06 13.60 0.17
N THR A 231 10.42 13.81 -1.08
CA THR A 231 10.43 12.76 -2.11
C THR A 231 11.34 11.59 -1.70
N ILE A 232 12.60 11.87 -1.35
CA ILE A 232 13.53 10.82 -0.93
C ILE A 232 13.17 10.22 0.43
N ARG A 233 12.59 11.01 1.35
CA ARG A 233 12.07 10.50 2.62
C ARG A 233 10.93 9.52 2.39
N ALA A 234 10.02 9.85 1.48
CA ALA A 234 8.89 9.01 1.13
C ALA A 234 9.36 7.67 0.53
N VAL A 235 10.30 7.69 -0.41
CA VAL A 235 10.91 6.47 -0.97
C VAL A 235 11.60 5.63 0.09
N ALA A 236 12.41 6.26 0.96
CA ALA A 236 13.14 5.55 2.02
C ALA A 236 12.22 4.92 3.08
N LEU A 237 11.12 5.58 3.43
CA LEU A 237 10.21 5.11 4.48
C LEU A 237 9.14 4.16 3.95
N ALA A 238 8.40 4.56 2.91
CA ALA A 238 7.34 3.74 2.33
C ALA A 238 7.93 2.55 1.55
N GLY A 239 8.86 2.82 0.64
CA GLY A 239 9.55 1.77 -0.10
C GLY A 239 10.40 0.90 0.82
N GLY A 240 11.14 1.51 1.76
CA GLY A 240 11.95 0.76 2.71
C GLY A 240 11.13 -0.21 3.58
N SER A 241 9.88 0.12 3.89
CA SER A 241 9.00 -0.75 4.67
C SER A 241 8.65 -2.02 3.89
N GLU A 242 8.31 -1.88 2.60
CA GLU A 242 8.00 -3.01 1.71
C GLU A 242 9.25 -3.85 1.42
N ALA A 243 10.38 -3.18 1.15
CA ALA A 243 11.67 -3.83 0.95
C ALA A 243 12.14 -4.58 2.19
N ALA A 244 11.88 -4.04 3.38
CA ALA A 244 12.22 -4.72 4.62
C ALA A 244 11.39 -5.98 4.83
N GLN A 245 10.09 -5.93 4.52
CA GLN A 245 9.21 -7.10 4.56
C GLN A 245 9.65 -8.18 3.56
N SER A 246 10.05 -7.81 2.34
CA SER A 246 10.53 -8.78 1.33
C SER A 246 11.85 -9.44 1.72
N LEU A 247 12.68 -8.75 2.50
CA LEU A 247 13.90 -9.28 3.11
C LEU A 247 13.64 -10.08 4.41
N GLY A 248 12.38 -10.26 4.82
CA GLY A 248 12.00 -11.03 6.02
C GLY A 248 12.18 -10.29 7.34
N MET A 249 12.34 -8.95 7.33
CA MET A 249 12.37 -8.14 8.54
C MET A 249 10.96 -7.85 9.06
N GLU A 250 10.75 -7.98 10.36
CA GLU A 250 9.48 -7.60 11.00
C GLU A 250 9.29 -6.08 10.94
N ILE A 251 8.20 -5.61 10.32
CA ILE A 251 7.81 -4.20 10.30
C ILE A 251 6.50 -4.00 11.08
N LYS A 252 6.52 -3.14 12.09
CA LYS A 252 5.37 -2.60 12.81
C LYS A 252 4.89 -1.35 12.08
N THR A 253 3.69 -1.41 11.49
CA THR A 253 3.06 -0.25 10.85
C THR A 253 2.98 0.92 11.84
N PRO A 254 3.46 2.14 11.51
CA PRO A 254 3.39 3.28 12.43
C PRO A 254 1.95 3.72 12.65
N ALA A 255 1.48 3.69 13.90
CA ALA A 255 0.35 4.51 14.33
C ALA A 255 0.76 6.00 14.20
N ALA A 256 -0.09 6.79 13.54
CA ALA A 256 0.14 8.20 13.23
C ALA A 256 0.47 9.01 14.51
N LYS A 257 1.45 9.92 14.40
CA LYS A 257 1.83 10.83 15.49
C LYS A 257 0.74 11.90 15.68
N THR A 258 0.09 11.91 16.84
CA THR A 258 -0.68 13.05 17.33
C THR A 258 0.20 13.94 18.22
N GLU A 259 0.03 15.26 18.06
CA GLU A 259 0.47 16.39 18.89
C GLU A 259 1.93 16.91 18.78
N ALA A 260 2.10 18.01 18.02
CA ALA A 260 2.31 19.34 18.60
C ALA A 260 2.12 20.46 17.56
N THR A 261 1.71 21.64 18.03
CA THR A 261 1.55 22.92 17.32
C THR A 261 0.39 23.10 16.33
N ALA A 262 -0.84 23.16 16.84
CA ALA A 262 -1.92 23.99 16.24
C ALA A 262 -2.81 24.66 17.32
N ALA A 263 -2.25 24.92 18.50
CA ALA A 263 -2.92 25.65 19.59
C ALA A 263 -2.45 27.12 19.73
N ALA A 264 -1.77 27.65 18.70
CA ALA A 264 -1.42 29.07 18.64
C ALA A 264 -1.94 29.62 17.32
N LEU A 265 -2.82 30.62 17.41
CA LEU A 265 -3.58 31.29 16.33
C LEU A 265 -4.99 30.71 16.13
N GLY A 266 -5.86 31.05 17.08
CA GLY A 266 -7.29 30.86 16.94
C GLY A 266 -7.82 31.60 15.72
N PHE A 267 -8.36 30.86 14.76
CA PHE A 267 -9.36 31.34 13.81
C PHE A 267 -10.39 30.24 13.57
N VAL A 268 -11.62 30.64 13.80
CA VAL A 268 -12.85 29.93 13.47
C VAL A 268 -13.07 30.12 11.96
N SER A 269 -13.43 29.07 11.23
CA SER A 269 -13.93 29.23 9.85
C SER A 269 -15.19 28.41 9.64
N GLY A 270 -16.31 29.13 9.65
CA GLY A 270 -17.57 28.71 9.07
C GLY A 270 -17.60 29.08 7.58
N LYS A 271 -18.31 28.25 6.84
CA LYS A 271 -18.49 28.25 5.39
C LYS A 271 -19.18 29.50 4.82
N ASP A 272 -18.71 29.81 3.61
CA ASP A 272 -19.39 30.30 2.41
C ASP A 272 -19.89 31.75 2.33
N ALA A 273 -19.21 32.50 1.43
CA ALA A 273 -19.81 33.48 0.54
C ALA A 273 -19.00 33.53 -0.76
N ALA A 274 -19.51 32.91 -1.83
CA ALA A 274 -19.13 33.19 -3.21
C ALA A 274 -20.36 33.81 -3.89
N GLU A 275 -20.21 35.06 -4.32
CA GLU A 275 -20.47 35.55 -5.68
C GLU A 275 -20.53 37.08 -5.64
N GLU A 276 -19.43 37.71 -6.02
CA GLU A 276 -19.46 39.02 -6.68
C GLU A 276 -18.37 39.01 -7.75
N GLU A 277 -18.82 38.95 -9.01
CA GLU A 277 -17.98 39.09 -10.19
C GLU A 277 -17.70 40.58 -10.48
N ILE A 278 -16.55 40.81 -11.12
CA ILE A 278 -15.80 42.05 -11.19
C ILE A 278 -15.93 42.67 -12.60
N THR A 279 -15.90 43.99 -12.75
CA THR A 279 -15.10 44.68 -13.79
C THR A 279 -15.03 46.21 -13.58
N PRO A 280 -13.97 46.90 -14.07
CA PRO A 280 -13.55 48.22 -13.57
C PRO A 280 -13.66 49.42 -14.57
N ALA A 281 -13.81 50.61 -13.96
CA ALA A 281 -13.34 51.98 -14.26
C ALA A 281 -13.34 52.61 -15.68
N VAL A 282 -14.06 53.75 -15.85
CA VAL A 282 -13.66 55.07 -16.43
C VAL A 282 -14.62 56.18 -15.90
N PRO A 283 -14.20 57.46 -15.65
CA PRO A 283 -14.91 58.41 -14.78
C PRO A 283 -15.81 59.47 -15.46
N GLU A 284 -16.73 59.99 -14.64
CA GLU A 284 -17.55 61.21 -14.66
C GLU A 284 -18.37 61.61 -15.91
N GLU A 285 -19.70 61.45 -15.77
CA GLU A 285 -20.66 62.50 -16.18
C GLU A 285 -21.91 62.46 -15.27
N LYS A 286 -22.26 63.60 -14.66
CA LYS A 286 -23.60 63.87 -14.05
C LYS A 286 -24.65 63.76 -15.17
N PRO A 287 -25.93 63.34 -14.93
CA PRO A 287 -26.78 63.96 -13.91
C PRO A 287 -27.93 63.09 -13.32
N GLU A 288 -28.64 63.75 -12.38
CA GLU A 288 -30.02 63.55 -11.90
C GLU A 288 -30.35 62.53 -10.78
N PRO A 289 -31.00 63.00 -9.68
CA PRO A 289 -31.45 62.13 -8.60
C PRO A 289 -32.80 61.49 -8.94
N LYS A 290 -32.83 60.16 -9.08
CA LYS A 290 -34.07 59.38 -9.02
C LYS A 290 -34.53 59.17 -7.56
N PRO A 291 -35.84 59.01 -7.35
CA PRO A 291 -36.54 59.65 -6.25
C PRO A 291 -36.47 58.84 -4.96
N LYS A 292 -36.46 59.57 -3.83
CA LYS A 292 -36.80 59.01 -2.52
C LYS A 292 -38.20 58.40 -2.62
N LEU A 293 -38.31 57.08 -2.45
CA LEU A 293 -39.59 56.45 -2.13
C LEU A 293 -40.03 56.99 -0.76
N LYS A 294 -40.83 58.07 -0.81
CA LYS A 294 -41.65 58.49 0.31
C LYS A 294 -42.76 57.46 0.44
N PHE A 295 -42.74 56.71 1.54
CA PHE A 295 -43.86 55.90 1.97
C PHE A 295 -45.02 56.85 2.33
N ASN A 296 -45.91 57.06 1.37
CA ASN A 296 -47.09 57.88 1.53
C ASN A 296 -48.20 57.00 2.11
N TRP A 297 -48.47 57.15 3.41
CA TRP A 297 -49.73 56.69 3.98
C TRP A 297 -50.86 57.57 3.46
N GLN A 298 -51.51 57.11 2.39
CA GLN A 298 -52.87 57.50 2.08
C GLN A 298 -53.83 56.42 2.55
N PRO A 299 -54.96 56.80 3.19
CA PRO A 299 -55.95 55.85 3.65
C PRO A 299 -56.61 55.19 2.44
N PHE A 300 -56.75 53.87 2.48
CA PHE A 300 -57.49 53.12 1.48
C PHE A 300 -58.99 53.36 1.69
N ALA A 301 -59.47 54.52 1.24
CA ALA A 301 -60.87 54.82 1.07
C ALA A 301 -61.11 55.11 -0.41
N ALA A 302 -61.45 54.06 -1.18
CA ALA A 302 -62.31 54.20 -2.35
C ALA A 302 -62.87 52.86 -2.84
N SER A 303 -64.21 52.84 -2.94
CA SER A 303 -64.95 52.19 -4.02
C SER A 303 -65.04 50.66 -4.05
N LEU A 304 -65.82 50.12 -3.10
CA LEU A 304 -66.60 48.92 -3.37
C LEU A 304 -67.71 49.28 -4.36
N LYS A 305 -67.56 48.86 -5.62
CA LYS A 305 -68.67 48.80 -6.58
C LYS A 305 -69.81 48.00 -5.94
N LYS A 306 -71.01 48.58 -5.95
CA LYS A 306 -72.25 47.99 -5.44
C LYS A 306 -72.56 46.68 -6.17
N ILE A 307 -72.21 45.54 -5.57
CA ILE A 307 -72.79 44.24 -5.91
C ILE A 307 -74.14 44.18 -5.17
N LYS A 308 -75.24 44.31 -5.91
CA LYS A 308 -76.58 44.05 -5.37
C LYS A 308 -76.78 42.53 -5.29
N ILE A 309 -76.50 41.96 -4.13
CA ILE A 309 -76.93 40.59 -3.78
C ILE A 309 -78.36 40.70 -3.20
N PRO A 310 -79.36 40.00 -3.74
CA PRO A 310 -80.69 39.95 -3.14
C PRO A 310 -80.60 39.16 -1.82
N LEU A 311 -80.64 39.87 -0.69
CA LEU A 311 -80.78 39.24 0.62
C LEU A 311 -82.26 38.87 0.85
N PRO A 312 -82.58 37.61 1.21
CA PRO A 312 -83.89 37.26 1.72
C PRO A 312 -84.12 37.95 3.07
N ASN A 313 -85.32 38.49 3.26
CA ASN A 313 -85.72 39.27 4.42
C ASN A 313 -85.84 38.35 5.65
N PHE A 314 -84.84 38.38 6.54
CA PHE A 314 -84.88 37.64 7.80
C PHE A 314 -84.62 38.57 8.99
N GLY A 315 -85.44 38.42 10.04
CA GLY A 315 -85.64 39.39 11.12
C GLY A 315 -84.43 39.69 12.03
N ALA A 316 -84.64 40.70 12.88
CA ALA A 316 -83.66 41.46 13.69
C ALA A 316 -82.83 40.72 14.77
N ARG A 317 -82.65 39.39 14.66
CA ARG A 317 -81.83 38.58 15.58
C ARG A 317 -80.59 37.93 14.94
N TRP A 318 -80.45 38.03 13.62
CA TRP A 318 -79.37 37.38 12.87
C TRP A 318 -77.94 37.91 13.11
N PRO A 319 -77.66 39.22 13.33
CA PRO A 319 -76.29 39.69 13.56
C PRO A 319 -75.70 39.23 14.91
N VAL A 320 -76.55 38.97 15.92
CA VAL A 320 -76.12 38.42 17.22
C VAL A 320 -75.76 36.94 17.12
N LEU A 321 -76.50 36.17 16.31
CA LEU A 321 -76.21 34.76 16.03
C LEU A 321 -74.95 34.59 15.16
N LEU A 322 -74.73 35.48 14.18
CA LEU A 322 -73.50 35.50 13.37
C LEU A 322 -72.27 35.91 14.20
N GLY A 323 -72.41 36.92 15.07
CA GLY A 323 -71.35 37.33 15.99
C GLY A 323 -71.00 36.25 17.01
N GLY A 324 -72.00 35.62 17.63
CA GLY A 324 -71.79 34.50 18.57
C GLY A 324 -71.18 33.26 17.91
N GLY A 325 -71.62 32.92 16.69
CA GLY A 325 -71.02 31.83 15.91
C GLY A 325 -69.56 32.07 15.55
N LEU A 326 -69.20 33.32 15.21
CA LEU A 326 -67.81 33.70 14.91
C LEU A 326 -66.90 33.57 16.15
N VAL A 327 -67.37 34.00 17.32
CA VAL A 327 -66.61 33.88 18.58
C VAL A 327 -66.43 32.42 18.97
N ALA A 328 -67.48 31.60 18.88
CA ALA A 328 -67.38 30.16 19.15
C ALA A 328 -66.40 29.46 18.18
N LEU A 329 -66.41 29.83 16.90
CA LEU A 329 -65.48 29.32 15.90
C LEU A 329 -64.02 29.70 16.24
N LEU A 330 -63.77 30.94 16.64
CA LEU A 330 -62.42 31.38 17.04
C LEU A 330 -61.92 30.66 18.30
N ILE A 331 -62.81 30.37 19.26
CA ILE A 331 -62.46 29.57 20.45
C ILE A 331 -62.11 28.13 20.05
N ILE A 332 -62.91 27.51 19.18
CA ILE A 332 -62.64 26.15 18.67
C ILE A 332 -61.33 26.12 17.90
N LEU A 333 -61.06 27.10 17.03
CA LEU A 333 -59.80 27.21 16.30
C LEU A 333 -58.61 27.46 17.25
N GLY A 334 -58.78 28.25 18.30
CA GLY A 334 -57.77 28.47 19.33
C GLY A 334 -57.45 27.20 20.13
N LEU A 335 -58.48 26.43 20.51
CA LEU A 335 -58.31 25.13 21.18
C LEU A 335 -57.69 24.09 20.23
N ALA A 336 -58.13 24.03 18.98
CA ALA A 336 -57.55 23.15 17.97
C ALA A 336 -56.07 23.49 17.74
N TYR A 337 -55.73 24.77 17.62
CA TYR A 337 -54.35 25.25 17.53
C TYR A 337 -53.50 24.88 18.76
N TRP A 338 -54.11 24.81 19.95
CA TRP A 338 -53.40 24.46 21.18
C TRP A 338 -53.13 22.96 21.34
N TYR A 339 -54.08 22.10 20.99
CA TYR A 339 -54.04 20.66 21.32
C TYR A 339 -53.72 19.72 20.16
N VAL A 340 -53.98 20.12 18.91
CA VAL A 340 -53.88 19.25 17.72
C VAL A 340 -52.46 19.16 17.15
N PRO A 341 -51.64 20.23 17.07
CA PRO A 341 -50.33 20.16 16.44
C PRO A 341 -49.42 19.13 17.10
N LYS A 342 -48.66 18.41 16.26
CA LYS A 342 -47.57 17.50 16.63
C LYS A 342 -46.30 17.88 15.87
N ALA A 343 -45.15 17.69 16.50
CA ALA A 343 -43.84 17.92 15.89
C ALA A 343 -42.94 16.69 16.08
N ARG A 344 -42.26 16.30 15.01
CA ARG A 344 -41.11 15.40 15.04
C ARG A 344 -39.87 16.24 14.76
N VAL A 345 -38.91 16.20 15.67
CA VAL A 345 -37.62 16.87 15.53
C VAL A 345 -36.56 15.78 15.59
N VAL A 346 -35.93 15.50 14.45
CA VAL A 346 -34.75 14.65 14.38
C VAL A 346 -33.57 15.59 14.32
N PHE A 347 -32.61 15.47 15.22
CA PHE A 347 -31.41 16.29 15.14
C PHE A 347 -30.16 15.44 15.12
N TYR A 348 -29.21 15.91 14.33
CA TYR A 348 -27.97 15.24 14.00
C TYR A 348 -26.85 15.87 14.82
N LEU A 349 -26.13 15.03 15.54
CA LEU A 349 -25.00 15.44 16.34
C LEU A 349 -23.70 14.87 15.75
N GLU A 350 -22.65 15.68 15.76
CA GLU A 350 -21.31 15.24 15.41
C GLU A 350 -20.78 14.31 16.50
N ALA A 351 -20.47 13.07 16.14
CA ALA A 351 -19.97 12.10 17.10
C ALA A 351 -18.48 12.34 17.37
N GLN A 352 -18.11 12.36 18.65
CA GLN A 352 -16.71 12.33 19.02
C GLN A 352 -16.17 10.90 18.88
N VAL A 353 -15.10 10.73 18.13
CA VAL A 353 -14.45 9.43 17.96
C VAL A 353 -13.34 9.28 19.00
N ILE A 354 -13.33 8.17 19.73
CA ILE A 354 -12.20 7.77 20.57
C ILE A 354 -11.62 6.46 20.06
N ASN A 355 -10.31 6.42 19.89
CA ASN A 355 -9.57 5.21 19.53
C ASN A 355 -9.23 4.46 20.81
N GLN A 356 -9.49 3.15 20.82
CA GLN A 356 -9.19 2.27 21.94
C GLN A 356 -8.51 1.01 21.45
N GLU A 357 -7.51 0.59 22.21
CA GLU A 357 -6.89 -0.72 22.08
C GLU A 357 -7.32 -1.58 23.28
N LEU A 358 -7.67 -2.82 23.00
CA LEU A 358 -8.06 -3.81 24.00
C LEU A 358 -7.43 -5.15 23.68
N GLU A 359 -6.77 -5.75 24.67
CA GLU A 359 -6.35 -7.14 24.61
C GLU A 359 -7.47 -8.03 25.15
N ILE A 360 -7.97 -8.92 24.29
CA ILE A 360 -9.05 -9.85 24.61
C ILE A 360 -8.46 -11.24 24.77
N THR A 361 -8.75 -11.90 25.89
CA THR A 361 -8.45 -13.32 26.07
C THR A 361 -9.54 -14.16 25.41
N LEU A 362 -9.16 -15.01 24.47
CA LEU A 362 -10.05 -15.97 23.80
C LEU A 362 -10.11 -17.25 24.65
N ASP A 363 -11.29 -17.60 25.16
CA ASP A 363 -11.47 -18.75 26.04
C ASP A 363 -12.47 -19.75 25.43
N PRO A 364 -12.03 -20.98 25.05
CA PRO A 364 -12.90 -22.03 24.55
C PRO A 364 -13.86 -22.61 25.60
N ASP A 365 -13.52 -22.49 26.89
CA ASP A 365 -14.28 -23.05 28.00
C ASP A 365 -15.30 -22.04 28.58
N ALA A 366 -15.19 -20.76 28.20
CA ALA A 366 -16.12 -19.72 28.63
C ALA A 366 -17.48 -19.85 27.93
N THR A 367 -18.57 -19.70 28.69
CA THR A 367 -19.95 -19.76 28.14
C THR A 367 -20.57 -18.39 27.86
N SER A 368 -19.99 -17.31 28.39
CA SER A 368 -20.48 -15.93 28.25
C SER A 368 -19.36 -14.93 28.55
N VAL A 369 -19.47 -13.70 28.05
CA VAL A 369 -18.52 -12.62 28.35
C VAL A 369 -18.41 -12.37 29.87
N ALA A 370 -17.18 -12.39 30.40
CA ALA A 370 -16.93 -12.15 31.82
C ALA A 370 -17.15 -10.67 32.20
N ALA A 371 -17.60 -10.44 33.44
CA ALA A 371 -17.76 -9.09 33.98
C ALA A 371 -16.40 -8.36 34.01
N GLY A 372 -16.30 -7.22 33.30
CA GLY A 372 -15.05 -6.47 33.12
C GLY A 372 -14.51 -6.45 31.68
N GLY A 373 -15.08 -7.25 30.77
CA GLY A 373 -14.86 -7.10 29.32
C GLY A 373 -13.50 -7.59 28.80
N SER A 374 -12.88 -8.60 29.43
CA SER A 374 -11.55 -9.11 29.03
C SER A 374 -11.55 -10.51 28.43
N VAL A 375 -12.65 -11.26 28.53
CA VAL A 375 -12.74 -12.67 28.07
C VAL A 375 -13.85 -12.83 27.05
N LEU A 376 -13.50 -13.34 25.87
CA LEU A 376 -14.42 -13.64 24.77
C LEU A 376 -14.58 -15.17 24.63
N PRO A 377 -15.81 -15.70 24.74
CA PRO A 377 -16.11 -17.10 24.41
C PRO A 377 -15.80 -17.41 22.95
N VAL A 378 -15.02 -18.47 22.72
CA VAL A 378 -14.68 -18.94 21.36
C VAL A 378 -14.93 -20.43 21.19
N GLN A 379 -14.92 -20.90 19.94
CA GLN A 379 -14.97 -22.31 19.60
C GLN A 379 -13.81 -22.64 18.66
N LEU A 380 -13.04 -23.68 18.99
CA LEU A 380 -12.00 -24.20 18.11
C LEU A 380 -12.64 -25.14 17.10
N VAL A 381 -12.46 -24.84 15.82
CA VAL A 381 -12.96 -25.67 14.71
C VAL A 381 -11.79 -26.11 13.85
N THR A 382 -11.80 -27.38 13.45
CA THR A 382 -10.79 -27.94 12.56
C THR A 382 -11.44 -28.39 11.26
N LYS A 383 -10.76 -28.13 10.15
CA LYS A 383 -11.21 -28.48 8.81
C LYS A 383 -10.05 -29.01 7.99
N ALA A 384 -10.13 -30.27 7.61
CA ALA A 384 -9.19 -30.88 6.68
C ALA A 384 -9.63 -30.61 5.24
N VAL A 385 -8.71 -30.10 4.42
CA VAL A 385 -8.88 -29.94 2.97
C VAL A 385 -7.68 -30.55 2.24
N SER A 386 -7.91 -31.11 1.06
CA SER A 386 -6.87 -31.72 0.24
C SER A 386 -6.94 -31.18 -1.17
N GLY A 387 -5.78 -31.00 -1.80
CA GLY A 387 -5.68 -30.44 -3.13
C GLY A 387 -4.42 -30.88 -3.85
N SER A 388 -4.34 -30.47 -5.11
CA SER A 388 -3.17 -30.71 -5.95
C SER A 388 -2.94 -29.50 -6.83
N GLN A 389 -1.67 -29.18 -7.09
CA GLN A 389 -1.28 -28.10 -7.97
C GLN A 389 -0.10 -28.53 -8.82
N SER A 390 0.04 -27.94 -10.01
CA SER A 390 1.20 -28.15 -10.88
C SER A 390 1.81 -26.83 -11.36
N ALA A 391 3.11 -26.88 -11.68
CA ALA A 391 3.89 -25.77 -12.19
C ALA A 391 4.99 -26.29 -13.15
N PRO A 392 5.39 -25.51 -14.16
CA PRO A 392 6.50 -25.88 -15.02
C PRO A 392 7.82 -25.89 -14.24
N ALA A 393 8.72 -26.83 -14.56
CA ALA A 393 10.07 -26.82 -14.00
C ALA A 393 10.91 -25.71 -14.64
N THR A 394 11.63 -24.95 -13.81
CA THR A 394 12.42 -23.79 -14.26
C THR A 394 13.93 -24.04 -14.21
N GLY A 395 14.37 -25.01 -13.39
CA GLY A 395 15.77 -25.42 -13.33
C GLY A 395 16.26 -26.05 -14.64
N THR A 396 17.57 -26.08 -14.81
CA THR A 396 18.22 -26.72 -15.97
C THR A 396 19.27 -27.72 -15.51
N LYS A 397 19.45 -28.78 -16.30
CA LYS A 397 20.44 -29.83 -16.06
C LYS A 397 21.04 -30.26 -17.39
N ILE A 398 22.36 -30.41 -17.41
CA ILE A 398 23.06 -30.95 -18.57
C ILE A 398 23.08 -32.48 -18.46
N ILE A 399 22.60 -33.15 -19.50
CA ILE A 399 22.66 -34.61 -19.63
C ILE A 399 23.36 -35.00 -20.93
N GLY A 400 23.98 -36.17 -20.95
CA GLY A 400 24.65 -36.72 -22.12
C GLY A 400 25.64 -37.80 -21.74
N ASP A 401 26.37 -38.29 -22.73
CA ASP A 401 27.33 -39.38 -22.59
C ASP A 401 28.78 -38.84 -22.56
N PRO A 402 29.69 -39.46 -21.78
CA PRO A 402 31.11 -39.15 -21.84
C PRO A 402 31.76 -39.74 -23.09
N ALA A 403 32.82 -39.09 -23.59
CA ALA A 403 33.60 -39.63 -24.70
C ALA A 403 34.38 -40.88 -24.28
N GLN A 404 34.43 -41.88 -25.15
CA GLN A 404 35.16 -43.13 -24.94
C GLN A 404 36.02 -43.45 -26.15
N GLY A 405 37.11 -44.20 -25.93
CA GLY A 405 37.92 -44.73 -27.00
C GLY A 405 39.25 -45.29 -26.52
N GLY A 406 40.14 -45.58 -27.47
CA GLY A 406 41.43 -46.19 -27.18
C GLY A 406 42.52 -45.15 -26.91
N VAL A 407 43.54 -45.59 -26.18
CA VAL A 407 44.77 -44.85 -25.96
C VAL A 407 45.97 -45.80 -26.03
N THR A 408 47.05 -45.38 -26.66
CA THR A 408 48.34 -46.07 -26.60
C THR A 408 49.19 -45.37 -25.54
N ILE A 409 49.60 -46.11 -24.52
CA ILE A 409 50.47 -45.63 -23.44
C ILE A 409 51.92 -45.93 -23.82
N TYR A 410 52.80 -44.96 -23.56
CA TYR A 410 54.22 -45.03 -23.86
C TYR A 410 55.04 -44.88 -22.58
N ASN A 411 55.99 -45.79 -22.40
CA ASN A 411 56.92 -45.81 -21.27
C ASN A 411 58.34 -45.53 -21.77
N LYS A 412 58.92 -44.41 -21.32
CA LYS A 412 60.31 -44.01 -21.64
C LYS A 412 61.33 -44.47 -20.58
N THR A 413 60.90 -45.16 -19.54
CA THR A 413 61.75 -45.63 -18.44
C THR A 413 62.36 -47.00 -18.72
N ALA A 414 63.38 -47.38 -17.95
CA ALA A 414 64.09 -48.65 -18.09
C ALA A 414 63.35 -49.86 -17.48
N ASP A 415 62.27 -49.63 -16.74
CA ASP A 415 61.49 -50.66 -16.05
C ASP A 415 60.07 -50.75 -16.61
N SER A 416 59.45 -51.93 -16.52
CA SER A 416 58.02 -52.09 -16.83
C SER A 416 57.16 -51.37 -15.78
N LYS A 417 56.05 -50.76 -16.22
CA LYS A 417 55.11 -50.06 -15.34
C LYS A 417 53.69 -50.59 -15.52
N THR A 418 53.02 -50.91 -14.41
CA THR A 418 51.58 -51.19 -14.39
C THR A 418 50.81 -49.96 -13.91
N PHE A 419 49.79 -49.57 -14.67
CA PHE A 419 48.83 -48.51 -14.34
C PHE A 419 47.50 -49.16 -13.96
N ALA A 420 46.99 -48.87 -12.77
CA ALA A 420 45.71 -49.40 -12.31
C ALA A 420 44.53 -48.79 -13.08
N ALA A 421 43.40 -49.51 -13.14
CA ALA A 421 42.14 -48.94 -13.58
C ALA A 421 41.80 -47.68 -12.75
N GLY A 422 41.21 -46.67 -13.39
CA GLY A 422 40.94 -45.37 -12.80
C GLY A 422 42.14 -44.40 -12.76
N THR A 423 43.32 -44.80 -13.26
CA THR A 423 44.45 -43.87 -13.39
C THR A 423 44.04 -42.69 -14.30
N VAL A 424 44.27 -41.47 -13.82
CA VAL A 424 43.82 -40.24 -14.49
C VAL A 424 44.86 -39.73 -15.48
N LEU A 425 44.43 -39.53 -16.72
CA LEU A 425 45.14 -38.83 -17.78
C LEU A 425 44.54 -37.44 -18.00
N LEU A 426 45.37 -36.49 -18.40
CA LEU A 426 44.99 -35.11 -18.69
C LEU A 426 45.29 -34.81 -20.16
N GLY A 427 44.28 -34.30 -20.87
CA GLY A 427 44.41 -33.78 -22.22
C GLY A 427 44.62 -32.26 -22.24
N GLY A 428 44.47 -31.69 -23.44
CA GLY A 428 44.36 -30.23 -23.60
C GLY A 428 43.24 -29.67 -22.72
N ASP A 429 43.36 -28.41 -22.32
CA ASP A 429 42.37 -27.68 -21.52
C ASP A 429 42.00 -28.37 -20.18
N ASN A 430 42.92 -29.16 -19.61
CA ASN A 430 42.73 -29.94 -18.38
C ASN A 430 41.58 -30.96 -18.41
N LEU A 431 41.17 -31.41 -19.60
CA LEU A 431 40.19 -32.48 -19.73
C LEU A 431 40.71 -33.77 -19.11
N ALA A 432 39.94 -34.33 -18.17
CA ALA A 432 40.31 -35.52 -17.42
C ALA A 432 39.73 -36.79 -18.06
N PHE A 433 40.57 -37.83 -18.15
CA PHE A 433 40.21 -39.15 -18.65
C PHE A 433 40.67 -40.20 -17.65
N SER A 434 39.91 -41.29 -17.50
CA SER A 434 40.28 -42.41 -16.64
C SER A 434 40.52 -43.67 -17.45
N LEU A 435 41.57 -44.41 -17.11
CA LEU A 435 41.78 -45.78 -17.59
C LEU A 435 40.63 -46.69 -17.17
N ASP A 436 40.05 -47.41 -18.12
CA ASP A 436 38.93 -48.31 -17.84
C ASP A 436 39.41 -49.62 -17.19
N GLU A 437 40.66 -50.02 -17.46
CA GLU A 437 41.26 -51.27 -16.99
C GLU A 437 42.74 -51.11 -16.61
N GLU A 438 43.26 -52.08 -15.86
CA GLU A 438 44.69 -52.14 -15.53
C GLU A 438 45.51 -52.44 -16.78
N THR A 439 46.57 -51.67 -17.01
CA THR A 439 47.43 -51.82 -18.20
C THR A 439 48.91 -51.85 -17.80
N THR A 440 49.63 -52.88 -18.23
CA THR A 440 51.09 -53.00 -18.05
C THR A 440 51.83 -52.62 -19.33
N VAL A 441 52.77 -51.68 -19.21
CA VAL A 441 53.61 -51.19 -20.30
C VAL A 441 55.05 -51.64 -20.06
N ALA A 442 55.64 -52.35 -21.03
CA ALA A 442 57.04 -52.78 -20.98
C ALA A 442 58.02 -51.58 -20.88
N SER A 443 59.27 -51.85 -20.52
CA SER A 443 60.35 -50.85 -20.51
C SER A 443 60.70 -50.38 -21.93
N ARG A 444 61.44 -49.26 -22.03
CA ARG A 444 62.09 -48.86 -23.29
C ARG A 444 63.11 -49.91 -23.77
N SER A 445 63.28 -50.03 -25.08
CA SER A 445 64.39 -50.77 -25.69
C SER A 445 65.40 -49.81 -26.32
N ALA A 446 66.66 -50.24 -26.41
CA ALA A 446 67.73 -49.51 -27.07
C ALA A 446 68.38 -50.43 -28.10
N THR A 447 68.47 -49.96 -29.35
CA THR A 447 69.17 -50.66 -30.44
C THR A 447 70.29 -49.76 -30.95
N GLU A 448 71.50 -50.29 -30.99
CA GLU A 448 72.67 -49.61 -31.54
C GLU A 448 72.90 -50.10 -32.97
N ASP A 449 72.95 -49.18 -33.92
CA ASP A 449 73.24 -49.52 -35.31
C ASP A 449 74.75 -49.69 -35.56
N SER A 450 75.11 -50.11 -36.77
CA SER A 450 76.51 -50.32 -37.17
C SER A 450 77.36 -49.04 -37.19
N GLU A 451 76.75 -47.86 -37.01
CA GLU A 451 77.40 -46.55 -36.96
C GLU A 451 77.51 -46.01 -35.52
N GLY A 452 77.07 -46.79 -34.52
CA GLY A 452 77.11 -46.42 -33.11
C GLY A 452 75.97 -45.51 -32.66
N VAL A 453 74.91 -45.35 -33.45
CA VAL A 453 73.74 -44.54 -33.08
C VAL A 453 72.78 -45.39 -32.25
N ILE A 454 72.55 -44.96 -31.00
CA ILE A 454 71.60 -45.60 -30.08
C ILE A 454 70.21 -45.05 -30.34
N THR A 455 69.33 -45.88 -30.91
CA THR A 455 67.90 -45.57 -31.05
C THR A 455 67.14 -46.10 -29.85
N ILE A 456 66.54 -45.20 -29.06
CA ILE A 456 65.67 -45.56 -27.94
C ILE A 456 64.22 -45.64 -28.42
N THR A 457 63.60 -46.81 -28.29
CA THR A 457 62.17 -47.02 -28.58
C THR A 457 61.39 -47.16 -27.27
N PRO A 458 60.42 -46.27 -26.97
CA PRO A 458 59.57 -46.43 -25.79
C PRO A 458 58.78 -47.74 -25.82
N GLY A 459 58.57 -48.35 -24.66
CA GLY A 459 57.61 -49.45 -24.52
C GLY A 459 56.19 -48.94 -24.79
N LYS A 460 55.32 -49.78 -25.37
CA LYS A 460 53.95 -49.42 -25.74
C LYS A 460 52.95 -50.47 -25.26
N ALA A 461 51.77 -50.01 -24.85
CA ALA A 461 50.59 -50.86 -24.66
C ALA A 461 49.32 -50.08 -24.99
N ASP A 462 48.33 -50.75 -25.57
CA ASP A 462 47.02 -50.16 -25.83
C ASP A 462 46.09 -50.38 -24.64
N ALA A 463 45.23 -49.40 -24.38
CA ALA A 463 44.24 -49.41 -23.31
C ALA A 463 42.99 -48.63 -23.74
N LYS A 464 41.93 -48.69 -22.92
CA LYS A 464 40.72 -47.89 -23.10
C LYS A 464 40.58 -46.84 -22.02
N ILE A 465 40.06 -45.68 -22.42
CA ILE A 465 39.80 -44.56 -21.51
C ILE A 465 38.40 -44.00 -21.71
N THR A 466 37.83 -43.54 -20.61
CA THR A 466 36.57 -42.80 -20.56
C THR A 466 36.81 -41.38 -20.05
N ALA A 467 36.17 -40.39 -20.67
CA ALA A 467 36.20 -39.00 -20.21
C ALA A 467 35.48 -38.84 -18.88
N GLY A 468 36.03 -38.02 -17.98
CA GLY A 468 35.41 -37.69 -16.70
C GLY A 468 34.22 -36.74 -16.83
N ASN A 469 34.20 -35.93 -17.90
CA ASN A 469 33.12 -34.99 -18.21
C ASN A 469 32.32 -35.50 -19.41
N ILE A 470 31.00 -35.25 -19.37
CA ILE A 470 30.12 -35.42 -20.54
C ILE A 470 30.33 -34.25 -21.50
N GLY A 471 30.05 -34.46 -22.79
CA GLY A 471 30.09 -33.40 -23.79
C GLY A 471 31.07 -33.60 -24.94
N PRO A 472 30.89 -32.83 -26.02
CA PRO A 472 31.67 -32.97 -27.24
C PRO A 472 33.13 -32.54 -27.07
N ASP A 473 33.44 -31.72 -26.07
CA ASP A 473 34.80 -31.21 -25.82
C ASP A 473 35.78 -32.35 -25.49
N SER A 474 35.27 -33.46 -24.97
CA SER A 474 36.08 -34.66 -24.69
C SER A 474 36.27 -35.58 -25.91
N ASN A 475 35.70 -35.25 -27.07
CA ASN A 475 35.92 -35.99 -28.32
C ASN A 475 37.26 -35.59 -28.95
N LEU A 476 38.33 -36.29 -28.55
CA LEU A 476 39.68 -36.02 -29.03
C LEU A 476 40.00 -36.75 -30.34
N ALA A 477 40.62 -36.06 -31.29
CA ALA A 477 41.14 -36.67 -32.52
C ALA A 477 42.21 -37.72 -32.21
N ALA A 478 42.47 -38.65 -33.13
CA ALA A 478 43.57 -39.60 -33.00
C ALA A 478 44.93 -38.90 -32.93
N GLU A 479 45.90 -39.55 -32.31
CA GLU A 479 47.25 -39.04 -32.02
C GLU A 479 47.29 -37.84 -31.06
N THR A 480 46.16 -37.46 -30.44
CA THR A 480 46.13 -36.41 -29.41
C THR A 480 46.89 -36.87 -28.19
N ARG A 481 47.81 -36.03 -27.71
CA ARG A 481 48.72 -36.36 -26.63
C ARG A 481 48.09 -36.11 -25.27
N LEU A 482 48.20 -37.08 -24.37
CA LEU A 482 47.74 -37.01 -22.99
C LEU A 482 48.93 -37.21 -22.03
N SER A 483 48.89 -36.52 -20.90
CA SER A 483 49.84 -36.69 -19.79
C SER A 483 49.18 -37.43 -18.64
N PHE A 484 49.96 -38.09 -17.79
CA PHE A 484 49.43 -38.71 -16.58
C PHE A 484 49.39 -37.70 -15.44
N LYS A 485 48.27 -37.58 -14.73
CA LYS A 485 48.14 -36.62 -13.61
C LYS A 485 49.18 -36.84 -12.51
N GLN A 486 49.59 -38.10 -12.30
CA GLN A 486 50.47 -38.51 -11.20
C GLN A 486 51.93 -38.73 -11.62
N PHE A 487 52.26 -38.62 -12.91
CA PHE A 487 53.60 -38.97 -13.42
C PHE A 487 54.13 -37.92 -14.40
N SER A 488 55.45 -37.77 -14.48
CA SER A 488 56.09 -36.85 -15.41
C SER A 488 55.89 -37.30 -16.86
N GLU A 489 55.66 -36.35 -17.77
CA GLU A 489 55.56 -36.60 -19.21
C GLU A 489 56.90 -37.05 -19.84
N ASP A 490 58.00 -36.77 -19.15
CA ASP A 490 59.32 -37.26 -19.49
C ASP A 490 59.48 -38.76 -19.26
N ASP A 491 58.68 -39.33 -18.36
CA ASP A 491 58.68 -40.76 -18.04
C ASP A 491 57.58 -41.50 -18.81
N TYR A 492 56.35 -40.97 -18.78
CA TYR A 492 55.17 -41.61 -19.35
C TYR A 492 54.26 -40.62 -20.04
N TYR A 493 53.71 -41.04 -21.17
CA TYR A 493 52.69 -40.28 -21.87
C TYR A 493 51.74 -41.23 -22.58
N ALA A 494 50.60 -40.71 -23.04
CA ALA A 494 49.70 -41.50 -23.86
C ALA A 494 49.30 -40.71 -25.11
N LYS A 495 48.84 -41.44 -26.13
CA LYS A 495 48.24 -40.86 -27.33
C LYS A 495 46.91 -41.54 -27.61
N THR A 496 45.88 -40.77 -27.88
CA THR A 496 44.56 -41.33 -28.20
C THR A 496 44.57 -42.02 -29.56
N SER A 497 43.77 -43.08 -29.72
CA SER A 497 43.41 -43.63 -31.04
C SER A 497 42.17 -42.93 -31.63
N GLY A 498 41.72 -41.84 -31.00
CA GLY A 498 40.43 -41.18 -31.22
C GLY A 498 39.44 -41.49 -30.09
N LEU A 499 38.83 -40.44 -29.52
CA LEU A 499 37.74 -40.52 -28.55
C LEU A 499 36.48 -39.94 -29.18
N ALA A 500 35.37 -40.65 -29.03
CA ALA A 500 34.09 -40.26 -29.61
C ALA A 500 32.93 -40.63 -28.67
N GLY A 501 31.72 -40.21 -29.02
CA GLY A 501 30.51 -40.51 -28.24
C GLY A 501 30.21 -39.49 -27.14
N GLY A 502 31.09 -38.52 -26.90
CA GLY A 502 30.85 -37.41 -25.99
C GLY A 502 29.71 -36.53 -26.50
N THR A 503 28.63 -36.42 -25.72
CA THR A 503 27.44 -35.61 -26.04
C THR A 503 27.02 -34.80 -24.82
N ALA A 504 26.44 -33.62 -25.04
CA ALA A 504 25.83 -32.81 -23.99
C ALA A 504 24.60 -32.11 -24.55
N ARG A 505 23.51 -32.14 -23.80
CA ARG A 505 22.31 -31.35 -24.06
C ARG A 505 21.75 -30.83 -22.74
N GLU A 506 21.26 -29.61 -22.78
CA GLU A 506 20.56 -29.00 -21.66
C GLU A 506 19.09 -29.45 -21.68
N VAL A 507 18.59 -29.90 -20.53
CA VAL A 507 17.18 -30.24 -20.32
C VAL A 507 16.64 -29.50 -19.10
N LYS A 508 15.33 -29.30 -19.05
CA LYS A 508 14.67 -28.78 -17.86
C LYS A 508 14.74 -29.79 -16.72
N ALA A 509 14.92 -29.29 -15.52
CA ALA A 509 14.98 -30.08 -14.30
C ALA A 509 14.30 -29.33 -13.16
N VAL A 510 13.79 -30.08 -12.20
CA VAL A 510 13.15 -29.50 -11.01
C VAL A 510 14.21 -28.83 -10.14
N SER A 511 14.01 -27.55 -9.82
CA SER A 511 14.84 -26.82 -8.86
C SER A 511 14.23 -26.86 -7.45
N GLN A 512 15.03 -26.60 -6.43
CA GLN A 512 14.51 -26.43 -5.06
C GLN A 512 13.50 -25.27 -4.97
N GLU A 513 13.74 -24.19 -5.72
CA GLU A 513 12.84 -23.05 -5.81
C GLU A 513 11.47 -23.45 -6.40
N ASP A 514 11.43 -24.36 -7.39
CA ASP A 514 10.17 -24.88 -7.94
C ASP A 514 9.35 -25.65 -6.87
N LEU A 515 10.02 -26.46 -6.04
CA LEU A 515 9.38 -27.23 -4.97
C LEU A 515 8.79 -26.30 -3.89
N ASP A 516 9.55 -25.29 -3.48
CA ASP A 516 9.17 -24.35 -2.42
C ASP A 516 8.03 -23.42 -2.88
N ASN A 517 8.13 -22.88 -4.10
CA ASN A 517 7.09 -22.04 -4.69
C ASN A 517 5.78 -22.81 -4.87
N LEU A 518 5.84 -24.06 -5.34
CA LEU A 518 4.65 -24.90 -5.51
C LEU A 518 4.01 -25.27 -4.18
N ALA A 519 4.82 -25.53 -3.13
CA ALA A 519 4.31 -25.79 -1.79
C ALA A 519 3.65 -24.55 -1.17
N ALA A 520 4.25 -23.36 -1.33
CA ALA A 520 3.66 -22.11 -0.85
C ALA A 520 2.34 -21.81 -1.57
N ALA A 521 2.30 -21.98 -2.89
CA ALA A 521 1.10 -21.73 -3.68
C ALA A 521 -0.04 -22.69 -3.31
N LEU A 522 0.22 -24.00 -3.21
CA LEU A 522 -0.80 -24.98 -2.78
C LEU A 522 -1.29 -24.69 -1.36
N THR A 523 -0.40 -24.27 -0.45
CA THR A 523 -0.78 -23.93 0.92
C THR A 523 -1.75 -22.74 0.94
N ALA A 524 -1.46 -21.68 0.18
CA ALA A 524 -2.33 -20.51 0.08
C ALA A 524 -3.71 -20.87 -0.48
N ASP A 525 -3.75 -21.72 -1.51
CA ASP A 525 -4.99 -22.16 -2.15
C ASP A 525 -5.86 -22.99 -1.18
N LEU A 526 -5.23 -23.94 -0.46
CA LEU A 526 -5.92 -24.74 0.55
C LEU A 526 -6.40 -23.90 1.75
N ILE A 527 -5.66 -22.86 2.17
CA ILE A 527 -6.14 -21.92 3.20
C ILE A 527 -7.43 -21.24 2.74
N ASN A 528 -7.46 -20.73 1.51
CA ASN A 528 -8.64 -20.06 0.95
C ASN A 528 -9.83 -21.01 0.84
N GLN A 529 -9.59 -22.25 0.39
CA GLN A 529 -10.62 -23.28 0.34
C GLN A 529 -11.15 -23.62 1.73
N ALA A 530 -10.28 -23.84 2.72
CA ALA A 530 -10.67 -24.12 4.09
C ALA A 530 -11.53 -23.00 4.69
N LYS A 531 -11.15 -21.73 4.48
CA LYS A 531 -11.91 -20.56 4.91
C LYS A 531 -13.29 -20.50 4.26
N ALA A 532 -13.37 -20.74 2.95
CA ALA A 532 -14.64 -20.73 2.22
C ALA A 532 -15.58 -21.83 2.73
N GLU A 533 -15.07 -23.05 2.92
CA GLU A 533 -15.86 -24.17 3.44
C GLU A 533 -16.27 -23.96 4.90
N LEU A 534 -15.39 -23.41 5.74
CA LEU A 534 -15.72 -23.02 7.11
C LEU A 534 -16.78 -21.94 7.14
N GLY A 535 -16.65 -20.88 6.35
CA GLY A 535 -17.63 -19.80 6.24
C GLY A 535 -19.04 -20.31 5.87
N GLN A 536 -19.14 -21.32 4.99
CA GLN A 536 -20.42 -21.94 4.64
C GLN A 536 -21.05 -22.75 5.78
N SER A 537 -20.24 -23.25 6.72
CA SER A 537 -20.71 -24.03 7.86
C SER A 537 -21.12 -23.20 9.09
N LEU A 538 -20.84 -21.89 9.07
CA LEU A 538 -21.06 -21.00 10.21
C LEU A 538 -22.43 -20.32 10.17
N GLY A 539 -22.98 -20.05 11.35
CA GLY A 539 -24.21 -19.25 11.49
C GLY A 539 -23.97 -17.77 11.12
N ALA A 540 -25.04 -17.05 10.79
CA ALA A 540 -24.96 -15.64 10.34
C ALA A 540 -24.32 -14.67 11.35
N ASP A 541 -24.26 -15.03 12.63
CA ASP A 541 -23.66 -14.24 13.72
C ASP A 541 -22.27 -14.76 14.14
N GLN A 542 -21.72 -15.76 13.44
CA GLN A 542 -20.41 -16.35 13.74
C GLN A 542 -19.34 -15.87 12.75
N LYS A 543 -18.15 -15.58 13.26
CA LYS A 543 -16.99 -15.17 12.49
C LYS A 543 -15.77 -16.00 12.88
N VAL A 544 -14.84 -16.17 11.93
CA VAL A 544 -13.59 -16.91 12.13
C VAL A 544 -12.43 -15.93 12.27
N ILE A 545 -11.55 -16.21 13.22
CA ILE A 545 -10.23 -15.60 13.35
C ILE A 545 -9.20 -16.60 12.84
N GLU A 546 -8.29 -16.11 12.01
CA GLU A 546 -7.24 -16.90 11.39
C GLU A 546 -6.10 -17.16 12.39
N THR A 547 -5.67 -18.42 12.49
CA THR A 547 -4.48 -18.78 13.27
C THR A 547 -3.33 -19.10 12.33
N LYS A 548 -2.25 -18.32 12.38
CA LYS A 548 -1.08 -18.51 11.50
C LYS A 548 -0.09 -19.56 12.03
N ASP A 549 -0.09 -19.83 13.34
CA ASP A 549 0.94 -20.63 14.03
C ASP A 549 0.99 -22.13 13.66
N LYS A 550 0.06 -22.64 12.85
CA LYS A 550 -0.05 -24.09 12.54
C LYS A 550 -0.38 -24.43 11.08
N LEU A 551 -0.23 -23.48 10.15
CA LEU A 551 -0.59 -23.72 8.75
C LEU A 551 0.55 -24.42 8.01
N SER A 552 0.53 -25.76 8.03
CA SER A 552 1.49 -26.57 7.29
C SER A 552 0.78 -27.70 6.52
N LEU A 553 1.23 -27.92 5.29
CA LEU A 553 0.82 -29.06 4.48
C LEU A 553 1.32 -30.36 5.11
N VAL A 554 0.38 -31.28 5.35
CA VAL A 554 0.57 -32.68 5.70
C VAL A 554 0.46 -33.52 4.43
N ASP A 555 1.02 -34.74 4.44
CA ASP A 555 0.92 -35.69 3.32
C ASP A 555 1.45 -35.13 1.99
N LYS A 556 2.53 -34.33 2.04
CA LYS A 556 3.18 -33.74 0.85
C LYS A 556 3.73 -34.84 -0.05
N ASN A 557 3.28 -34.88 -1.31
CA ASN A 557 3.80 -35.79 -2.31
C ASN A 557 4.06 -35.06 -3.63
N PHE A 558 5.34 -34.92 -3.97
CA PHE A 558 5.78 -34.37 -5.26
C PHE A 558 5.85 -35.47 -6.31
N SER A 559 5.51 -35.15 -7.56
CA SER A 559 5.61 -36.10 -8.68
C SER A 559 7.04 -36.39 -9.11
N THR A 560 7.97 -35.46 -8.84
CA THR A 560 9.35 -35.48 -9.32
C THR A 560 10.28 -34.93 -8.25
N ALA A 561 11.47 -35.51 -8.07
CA ALA A 561 12.43 -35.06 -7.08
C ALA A 561 13.30 -33.89 -7.59
N GLU A 562 13.95 -33.18 -6.66
CA GLU A 562 14.93 -32.14 -6.98
C GLU A 562 16.03 -32.67 -7.92
N GLY A 563 16.35 -31.91 -8.97
CA GLY A 563 17.40 -32.23 -9.92
C GLY A 563 17.05 -33.34 -10.92
N GLU A 564 15.82 -33.88 -10.90
CA GLU A 564 15.34 -34.80 -11.93
C GLU A 564 14.80 -34.03 -13.14
N ALA A 565 14.96 -34.63 -14.33
CA ALA A 565 14.52 -34.03 -15.58
C ALA A 565 13.00 -34.16 -15.74
N ALA A 566 12.30 -33.04 -15.80
CA ALA A 566 10.87 -32.96 -16.04
C ALA A 566 10.50 -31.60 -16.63
N ASP A 567 9.45 -31.57 -17.44
CA ASP A 567 8.88 -30.32 -17.97
C ASP A 567 7.93 -29.65 -16.97
N GLU A 568 7.29 -30.45 -16.12
CA GLU A 568 6.28 -30.05 -15.15
C GLU A 568 6.46 -30.81 -13.83
N LEU A 569 6.18 -30.14 -12.73
CA LEU A 569 6.16 -30.64 -11.37
C LEU A 569 4.74 -30.52 -10.83
N SER A 570 4.25 -31.56 -10.17
CA SER A 570 2.99 -31.50 -9.43
C SER A 570 3.19 -31.87 -7.97
N LEU A 571 2.37 -31.25 -7.10
CA LEU A 571 2.34 -31.49 -5.67
C LEU A 571 0.91 -31.79 -5.26
N THR A 572 0.72 -32.90 -4.56
CA THR A 572 -0.51 -33.18 -3.82
C THR A 572 -0.24 -33.01 -2.33
N GLY A 573 -1.20 -32.46 -1.60
CA GLY A 573 -1.08 -32.26 -0.16
C GLY A 573 -2.41 -32.06 0.54
N ARG A 574 -2.37 -32.16 1.87
CA ARG A 574 -3.51 -31.99 2.76
C ARG A 574 -3.21 -30.89 3.77
N LEU A 575 -4.13 -29.99 4.01
CA LEU A 575 -4.02 -28.95 5.04
C LEU A 575 -5.05 -29.23 6.14
N ASP A 576 -4.58 -29.34 7.37
CA ASP A 576 -5.42 -29.30 8.56
C ASP A 576 -5.53 -27.85 9.03
N TYR A 577 -6.62 -27.18 8.65
CA TYR A 577 -6.88 -25.81 9.03
C TYR A 577 -7.58 -25.77 10.40
N GLU A 578 -6.98 -25.08 11.36
CA GLU A 578 -7.58 -24.73 12.64
C GLU A 578 -8.06 -23.27 12.58
N GLY A 579 -9.29 -23.01 13.02
CA GLY A 579 -9.86 -21.67 13.08
C GLY A 579 -10.50 -21.42 14.44
N ILE A 580 -10.48 -20.16 14.88
CA ILE A 580 -11.13 -19.75 16.13
C ILE A 580 -12.43 -19.04 15.78
N VAL A 581 -13.57 -19.59 16.18
CA VAL A 581 -14.88 -19.02 15.89
C VAL A 581 -15.39 -18.23 17.09
N TYR A 582 -15.86 -17.02 16.87
CA TYR A 582 -16.54 -16.20 17.87
C TYR A 582 -17.89 -15.69 17.35
N ARG A 583 -18.74 -15.19 18.25
CA ARG A 583 -20.01 -14.55 17.88
C ARG A 583 -19.87 -13.04 17.89
N GLN A 584 -20.39 -12.36 16.86
CA GLN A 584 -20.31 -10.91 16.76
C GLN A 584 -21.07 -10.23 17.91
N GLY A 585 -22.25 -10.74 18.28
CA GLY A 585 -23.01 -10.20 19.40
C GLY A 585 -22.27 -10.21 20.74
N GLU A 586 -21.46 -11.23 21.02
CA GLU A 586 -20.66 -11.33 22.25
C GLU A 586 -19.48 -10.35 22.23
N LEU A 587 -18.84 -10.18 21.06
CA LEU A 587 -17.78 -9.17 20.89
C LEU A 587 -18.33 -7.75 21.13
N ASP A 588 -19.49 -7.42 20.55
CA ASP A 588 -20.12 -6.10 20.74
C ASP A 588 -20.47 -5.84 22.21
N LEU A 589 -20.90 -6.86 22.97
CA LEU A 589 -21.16 -6.75 24.40
C LEU A 589 -19.86 -6.51 25.19
N LEU A 590 -18.79 -7.21 24.83
CA LEU A 590 -17.47 -7.06 25.44
C LEU A 590 -16.92 -5.65 25.21
N LEU A 591 -16.95 -5.15 23.97
CA LEU A 591 -16.50 -3.79 23.65
C LEU A 591 -17.31 -2.74 24.42
N LYS A 592 -18.64 -2.90 24.52
CA LYS A 592 -19.49 -2.01 25.33
C LYS A 592 -19.06 -1.95 26.79
N GLU A 593 -18.72 -3.10 27.39
CA GLU A 593 -18.32 -3.14 28.79
C GLU A 593 -16.92 -2.53 29.00
N ALA A 594 -15.99 -2.77 28.08
CA ALA A 594 -14.63 -2.25 28.16
C ALA A 594 -14.56 -0.71 28.04
N VAL A 595 -15.43 -0.09 27.22
CA VAL A 595 -15.43 1.37 27.07
C VAL A 595 -16.16 2.07 28.22
N LYS A 596 -17.18 1.46 28.84
CA LYS A 596 -17.95 2.09 29.95
C LYS A 596 -17.07 2.64 31.07
N THR A 597 -15.97 1.97 31.40
CA THR A 597 -15.05 2.41 32.46
C THR A 597 -14.19 3.62 32.07
N LYS A 598 -14.12 3.96 30.78
CA LYS A 598 -13.26 5.02 30.23
C LYS A 598 -14.04 6.23 29.68
N ILE A 599 -15.38 6.21 29.69
CA ILE A 599 -16.21 7.30 29.15
C ILE A 599 -16.51 8.35 30.22
N PRO A 600 -16.35 9.65 29.91
CA PRO A 600 -16.82 10.72 30.79
C PRO A 600 -18.35 10.69 30.98
N GLU A 601 -18.85 10.97 32.20
CA GLU A 601 -20.28 10.81 32.57
C GLU A 601 -21.29 11.55 31.66
N ASN A 602 -20.82 12.56 30.92
CA ASN A 602 -21.60 13.39 30.02
C ASN A 602 -21.70 12.86 28.57
N PHE A 603 -21.23 11.65 28.27
CA PHE A 603 -21.34 11.04 26.94
C PHE A 603 -22.00 9.66 26.96
N LEU A 604 -22.54 9.24 25.82
CA LEU A 604 -23.14 7.94 25.55
C LEU A 604 -22.51 7.31 24.31
N ILE A 605 -22.33 6.00 24.30
CA ILE A 605 -21.85 5.26 23.12
C ILE A 605 -22.99 5.16 22.10
N SER A 606 -22.75 5.62 20.88
CA SER A 606 -23.67 5.45 19.75
C SER A 606 -23.38 4.16 18.99
N GLU A 607 -22.14 3.95 18.58
CA GLU A 607 -21.74 2.87 17.69
C GLU A 607 -20.23 2.57 17.83
N PHE A 608 -19.81 1.35 17.48
CA PHE A 608 -18.40 0.99 17.28
C PHE A 608 -18.10 0.91 15.78
N SER A 609 -16.99 1.49 15.37
CA SER A 609 -16.49 1.49 14.00
C SER A 609 -15.03 1.05 13.99
N GLY A 610 -14.49 0.70 12.82
CA GLY A 610 -13.07 0.41 12.67
C GLY A 610 -12.55 -0.72 13.56
N VAL A 611 -13.36 -1.76 13.81
CA VAL A 611 -12.94 -2.92 14.61
C VAL A 611 -11.94 -3.74 13.78
N GLU A 612 -10.66 -3.56 14.07
CA GLU A 612 -9.56 -4.27 13.43
C GLU A 612 -8.96 -5.30 14.42
N PRO A 613 -9.26 -6.60 14.23
CA PRO A 613 -8.61 -7.65 15.00
C PRO A 613 -7.16 -7.79 14.53
N GLY A 614 -6.21 -7.74 15.47
CA GLY A 614 -4.81 -8.06 15.22
C GLY A 614 -4.55 -9.56 15.20
N GLU A 615 -3.28 -9.94 15.17
CA GLU A 615 -2.88 -11.35 15.17
C GLU A 615 -3.07 -11.98 16.55
N VAL A 616 -3.68 -13.17 16.58
CA VAL A 616 -3.82 -13.95 17.81
C VAL A 616 -2.45 -14.52 18.19
N LYS A 617 -2.00 -14.23 19.41
CA LYS A 617 -0.82 -14.85 20.03
C LYS A 617 -1.23 -15.47 21.35
N GLU A 618 -0.98 -16.75 21.55
CA GLU A 618 -1.28 -17.45 22.81
C GLU A 618 -2.74 -17.27 23.29
N MET A 619 -3.73 -17.31 22.38
CA MET A 619 -5.16 -17.02 22.65
C MET A 619 -5.46 -15.59 23.12
N ILE A 620 -4.54 -14.64 22.92
CA ILE A 620 -4.76 -13.21 23.14
C ILE A 620 -4.98 -12.55 21.80
N LEU A 621 -6.11 -11.86 21.66
CA LEU A 621 -6.48 -11.08 20.48
C LEU A 621 -6.42 -9.58 20.81
N PRO A 622 -5.43 -8.85 20.30
CA PRO A 622 -5.47 -7.39 20.34
C PRO A 622 -6.53 -6.90 19.35
N ILE A 623 -7.42 -6.01 19.80
CA ILE A 623 -8.41 -5.35 18.96
C ILE A 623 -8.22 -3.84 19.09
N SER A 624 -8.08 -3.18 17.94
CA SER A 624 -8.23 -1.73 17.83
C SER A 624 -9.65 -1.41 17.36
N TYR A 625 -10.29 -0.42 17.97
CA TYR A 625 -11.63 0.00 17.57
C TYR A 625 -11.90 1.46 17.91
N GLU A 626 -12.81 2.04 17.15
CA GLU A 626 -13.30 3.40 17.33
C GLU A 626 -14.65 3.37 18.06
N ALA A 627 -14.75 4.01 19.22
CA ALA A 627 -16.04 4.23 19.85
C ALA A 627 -16.55 5.64 19.52
N LYS A 628 -17.72 5.71 18.88
CA LYS A 628 -18.42 6.97 18.59
C LYS A 628 -19.26 7.38 19.78
N LEU A 629 -18.94 8.53 20.35
CA LEU A 629 -19.57 9.10 21.54
C LEU A 629 -20.49 10.27 21.15
N LEU A 630 -21.70 10.26 21.69
CA LEU A 630 -22.66 11.36 21.59
C LEU A 630 -22.85 12.03 22.96
N PRO A 631 -23.08 13.35 23.00
CA PRO A 631 -23.25 14.04 24.26
C PRO A 631 -24.57 13.61 24.91
N ARG A 632 -24.55 13.45 26.23
CA ARG A 632 -25.73 13.10 27.00
C ARG A 632 -26.59 14.35 27.16
N LEU A 633 -27.69 14.40 26.42
CA LEU A 633 -28.62 15.52 26.43
C LEU A 633 -29.86 15.25 27.29
N ASP A 634 -30.31 16.27 28.03
CA ASP A 634 -31.61 16.22 28.71
C ASP A 634 -32.75 16.53 27.72
N LEU A 635 -33.33 15.46 27.17
CA LEU A 635 -34.45 15.55 26.23
C LEU A 635 -35.69 16.23 26.84
N ALA A 636 -35.88 16.17 28.16
CA ALA A 636 -37.03 16.80 28.81
C ALA A 636 -36.86 18.32 28.85
N GLU A 637 -35.66 18.81 29.14
CA GLU A 637 -35.33 20.23 29.10
C GLU A 637 -35.40 20.79 27.68
N ILE A 638 -34.84 20.08 26.70
CA ILE A 638 -34.92 20.46 25.27
C ILE A 638 -36.39 20.60 24.86
N LYS A 639 -37.26 19.60 25.13
CA LYS A 639 -38.70 19.68 24.81
C LYS A 639 -39.37 20.91 25.42
N LYS A 640 -38.97 21.33 26.63
CA LYS A 640 -39.52 22.51 27.31
C LYS A 640 -39.15 23.81 26.59
N ASN A 641 -37.92 23.91 26.10
CA ASN A 641 -37.40 25.10 25.41
C ASN A 641 -37.95 25.25 23.97
N LEU A 642 -38.28 24.14 23.32
CA LEU A 642 -38.85 24.09 21.97
C LEU A 642 -40.34 24.46 21.87
N ARG A 643 -41.06 24.34 22.99
CA ARG A 643 -42.52 24.44 23.06
C ARG A 643 -43.05 25.82 22.62
N GLY A 644 -43.93 25.84 21.62
CA GLY A 644 -44.56 27.09 21.14
C GLY A 644 -43.63 28.04 20.39
N ARG A 645 -42.41 27.64 20.08
CA ARG A 645 -41.43 28.43 19.30
C ARG A 645 -41.67 28.25 17.81
N TYR A 646 -41.23 29.25 17.02
CA TYR A 646 -41.17 29.12 15.56
C TYR A 646 -39.97 28.28 15.14
N PRO A 647 -40.02 27.57 13.99
CA PRO A 647 -38.92 26.75 13.48
C PRO A 647 -37.56 27.47 13.48
N GLU A 648 -37.50 28.72 13.02
CA GLU A 648 -36.27 29.53 13.00
C GLU A 648 -35.66 29.71 14.40
N LYS A 649 -36.51 29.92 15.42
CA LYS A 649 -36.08 30.03 16.83
C LYS A 649 -35.75 28.69 17.46
N VAL A 650 -36.29 27.61 16.92
CA VAL A 650 -35.92 26.26 17.32
C VAL A 650 -34.55 25.90 16.79
N GLU A 651 -34.28 26.17 15.51
CA GLU A 651 -32.97 25.97 14.89
C GLU A 651 -31.89 26.79 15.63
N GLU A 652 -32.15 28.05 15.96
CA GLU A 652 -31.24 28.90 16.76
C GLU A 652 -30.93 28.29 18.14
N TYR A 653 -31.91 27.70 18.82
CA TYR A 653 -31.68 27.01 20.10
C TYR A 653 -30.92 25.70 19.90
N LEU A 654 -31.25 24.90 18.90
CA LEU A 654 -30.58 23.64 18.65
C LEU A 654 -29.11 23.84 18.25
N ASN A 655 -28.80 24.91 17.50
CA ASN A 655 -27.43 25.36 17.20
C ASN A 655 -26.60 25.69 18.45
N SER A 656 -27.25 25.97 19.59
CA SER A 656 -26.56 26.23 20.86
C SER A 656 -26.21 24.94 21.64
N LEU A 657 -26.71 23.78 21.21
CA LEU A 657 -26.39 22.50 21.84
C LEU A 657 -24.99 22.03 21.42
N PRO A 658 -24.25 21.34 22.30
CA PRO A 658 -22.92 20.83 21.96
C PRO A 658 -23.01 19.82 20.82
N GLN A 659 -22.06 19.91 19.89
CA GLN A 659 -21.93 19.00 18.74
C GLN A 659 -23.16 18.96 17.83
N PHE A 660 -23.99 20.01 17.81
CA PHE A 660 -25.12 20.07 16.89
C PHE A 660 -24.69 20.34 15.44
N VAL A 661 -25.23 19.57 14.49
CA VAL A 661 -24.98 19.73 13.05
C VAL A 661 -26.21 20.27 12.34
N SER A 662 -27.34 19.57 12.45
CA SER A 662 -28.58 19.93 11.75
C SER A 662 -29.83 19.33 12.40
N ALA A 663 -31.01 19.81 12.01
CA ALA A 663 -32.28 19.28 12.49
C ALA A 663 -33.37 19.24 11.41
N ASP A 664 -34.06 18.11 11.32
CA ASP A 664 -35.26 17.94 10.53
C ASP A 664 -36.50 18.19 11.39
N ILE A 665 -37.19 19.30 11.14
CA ILE A 665 -38.39 19.71 11.88
C ILE A 665 -39.64 19.49 11.03
N VAL A 666 -40.42 18.47 11.38
CA VAL A 666 -41.70 18.15 10.71
C VAL A 666 -42.87 18.45 11.64
N ILE A 667 -43.69 19.44 11.27
CA ILE A 667 -44.90 19.83 12.03
C ILE A 667 -46.15 19.39 11.27
N SER A 668 -47.08 18.75 11.97
CA SER A 668 -48.37 18.31 11.44
C SER A 668 -49.51 18.81 12.33
N PRO A 669 -50.60 19.39 11.77
CA PRO A 669 -50.88 19.61 10.33
C PRO A 669 -50.12 20.81 9.74
N LYS A 670 -50.11 20.96 8.41
CA LYS A 670 -49.49 22.10 7.71
C LYS A 670 -50.31 23.39 7.96
N LEU A 671 -49.84 24.23 8.89
CA LEU A 671 -50.46 25.51 9.23
C LEU A 671 -49.91 26.67 8.37
N PRO A 672 -50.66 27.77 8.19
CA PRO A 672 -50.15 29.00 7.56
C PRO A 672 -48.90 29.52 8.29
N LYS A 673 -48.00 30.23 7.58
CA LYS A 673 -46.69 30.68 8.12
C LYS A 673 -46.79 31.36 9.50
N VAL A 674 -47.79 32.22 9.71
CA VAL A 674 -48.02 32.96 10.97
C VAL A 674 -48.38 32.05 12.15
N LEU A 675 -48.90 30.86 11.89
CA LEU A 675 -49.31 29.87 12.90
C LEU A 675 -48.40 28.62 12.89
N LYS A 676 -47.30 28.62 12.13
CA LYS A 676 -46.39 27.47 12.03
C LYS A 676 -45.44 27.43 13.25
N THR A 677 -45.99 27.28 14.45
CA THR A 677 -45.22 27.10 15.69
C THR A 677 -45.19 25.63 16.13
N LEU A 678 -44.18 25.25 16.91
CA LEU A 678 -44.15 23.94 17.55
C LEU A 678 -45.28 23.79 18.58
N PRO A 679 -45.75 22.56 18.83
CA PRO A 679 -46.80 22.28 19.80
C PRO A 679 -46.54 22.90 21.17
N ARG A 680 -47.59 23.42 21.81
CA ARG A 680 -47.52 23.98 23.17
C ARG A 680 -47.52 22.90 24.26
N LEU A 681 -47.69 21.64 23.89
CA LEU A 681 -47.67 20.48 24.78
C LEU A 681 -46.42 19.65 24.46
N THR A 682 -45.53 19.46 25.43
CA THR A 682 -44.27 18.73 25.26
C THR A 682 -44.48 17.27 24.85
N LYS A 683 -45.59 16.65 25.27
CA LYS A 683 -46.00 15.31 24.84
C LYS A 683 -46.26 15.18 23.33
N ASN A 684 -46.52 16.29 22.64
CA ASN A 684 -46.74 16.31 21.20
C ASN A 684 -45.43 16.60 20.42
N ILE A 685 -44.29 16.70 21.12
CA ILE A 685 -42.96 16.88 20.52
C ILE A 685 -42.18 15.57 20.69
N ASN A 686 -41.94 14.88 19.58
CA ASN A 686 -41.06 13.71 19.55
C ASN A 686 -39.63 14.15 19.16
N LEU A 687 -38.66 13.76 19.98
CA LEU A 687 -37.24 14.06 19.77
C LEU A 687 -36.50 12.76 19.46
N GLU A 688 -35.69 12.79 18.41
CA GLU A 688 -34.82 11.68 18.03
C GLU A 688 -33.41 12.23 17.80
N ILE A 689 -32.42 11.60 18.43
CA ILE A 689 -31.00 11.90 18.23
C ILE A 689 -30.47 10.90 17.20
N LYS A 690 -29.74 11.39 16.20
CA LYS A 690 -28.96 10.55 15.31
C LYS A 690 -27.53 11.07 15.21
N PRO A 691 -26.53 10.20 15.01
CA PRO A 691 -25.24 10.67 14.55
C PRO A 691 -25.40 11.35 13.18
N ALA A 692 -24.66 12.43 12.95
CA ALA A 692 -24.57 13.03 11.63
C ALA A 692 -24.02 12.00 10.63
N PRO A 693 -24.57 11.94 9.40
CA PRO A 693 -24.16 10.99 8.38
C PRO A 693 -22.73 11.19 7.89
#